data_AF-A0A7Y4Y3W8-F1
#
_entry.id   AF-A0A7Y4Y3W8-F1
#
_cell.length_a   1.000
_cell.length_b   1.000
_cell.length_c   1.000
_cell.angle_alpha   90.00
_cell.angle_beta   90.00
_cell.angle_gamma   90.00
#
_symmetry.space_group_name_H-M   'P 1'
#
loop_
_entity.id
_entity.type
_entity.pdbx_description
1 polymer ?
#
loop_
_entity_poly.entity_id
_entity_poly.type
_entity_poly.pdbx_seq_one_letter_code
_entity_poly.pdbx_strand_id
1 'polypeptide(L)'
;MSTHTPPLHAALDYCARKLLAELERGPAALPDAILASRLTPTSAALLRWWCAVEYCNTRVDNFHAGQKQAILHTVLAHELLQTDDPEWLYRLACDPARARLDAPAASACPTRYAGYVLRMAPGSGLRWVAQALLIWQWANHIAARASGHDDPRFSSHFLLSAATDPVRVRLQDALFGAADARGQRDAVRSSPIRHAALFLPPSLRDSFGDWLARQTRSAKHEDAMCFVDVASETTPSSPPITLVAGVGARMLGGATHAHDDPESSRHASLLWIDLALSQASTAPCAGSAPIAEFPLQRAIRDGAVKLPMLEPTQHLRMPPLRETPPRPVGLRPRLSRAHRSLLGIGIEALSRRDAGFVAIDSVRRPKLLVLCDAPHVVRGVRHALTAYGLDKSAIAARVVIDTLPAHAIATDARICVIVVLRTGIDPRTSTALLAPALPPLWPEPDFAVLRSENRERAVLGRSPAHLIDVLSVVEHPQRHADYTDLLRAGLAARGGDPCGTDAVGDLIVTGLRADADDFEIALQGMSDGRAVGADRLSELPRRILRARQSMPVRKSVYTHAGWSAYDNGLRRAFLECAECDPGVESHCLLDPRRHAMRLRDSLLAQGISPLGLPDALVRTVDAVYLVDFLPSCPAQPQPAGPSERALTRWCAHTNALPAVQRQHRRWHRVQLQAPLFWSWKRSEGMLSALLVALAGTAPLARRGRAATTAY
;
A
#
# COMPACT_ATOMS: atom_id res chain seq x y z
N MET A 1 16.30 22.31 -32.19
CA MET A 1 14.84 22.21 -31.98
C MET A 1 14.55 21.16 -30.91
N SER A 2 15.04 21.42 -29.71
CA SER A 2 14.85 20.55 -28.54
C SER A 2 13.54 20.93 -27.85
N THR A 3 12.90 19.97 -27.19
CA THR A 3 11.93 20.09 -26.08
C THR A 3 10.49 19.65 -26.35
N HIS A 4 10.03 18.74 -25.46
CA HIS A 4 8.66 18.26 -25.21
C HIS A 4 8.25 16.84 -25.66
N THR A 5 9.19 15.93 -25.93
CA THR A 5 8.83 14.50 -25.88
C THR A 5 8.64 14.08 -24.42
N PRO A 6 7.47 13.54 -24.00
CA PRO A 6 7.29 13.05 -22.64
C PRO A 6 8.30 11.92 -22.33
N PRO A 7 8.68 11.72 -21.06
CA PRO A 7 9.60 10.65 -20.70
C PRO A 7 8.96 9.27 -20.90
N LEU A 8 9.78 8.23 -21.07
CA LEU A 8 9.34 6.85 -21.29
C LEU A 8 8.32 6.35 -20.26
N HIS A 9 8.59 6.58 -18.97
CA HIS A 9 7.68 6.18 -17.92
C HIS A 9 6.30 6.84 -18.04
N ALA A 10 6.18 8.04 -18.62
CA ALA A 10 4.89 8.70 -18.81
C ALA A 10 4.10 8.08 -19.97
N ALA A 11 4.77 7.70 -21.06
CA ALA A 11 4.15 6.95 -22.15
C ALA A 11 3.64 5.58 -21.68
N LEU A 12 4.45 4.86 -20.89
CA LEU A 12 4.04 3.60 -20.29
C LEU A 12 2.88 3.74 -19.29
N ASP A 13 2.83 4.84 -18.52
CA ASP A 13 1.73 5.11 -17.57
C ASP A 13 0.39 5.28 -18.30
N TYR A 14 0.41 5.90 -19.49
CA TYR A 14 -0.77 6.00 -20.35
C TYR A 14 -1.29 4.62 -20.79
N CYS A 15 -0.39 3.74 -21.27
CA CYS A 15 -0.74 2.36 -21.60
C CYS A 15 -1.24 1.57 -20.38
N ALA A 16 -0.60 1.75 -19.23
CA ALA A 16 -0.97 1.08 -17.99
C ALA A 16 -2.41 1.44 -17.57
N ARG A 17 -2.80 2.72 -17.67
CA ARG A 17 -4.17 3.15 -17.38
C ARG A 17 -5.18 2.53 -18.34
N LYS A 18 -4.85 2.46 -19.63
CA LYS A 18 -5.71 1.80 -20.63
C LYS A 18 -5.88 0.31 -20.32
N LEU A 19 -4.78 -0.39 -20.05
CA LEU A 19 -4.80 -1.81 -19.68
C LEU A 19 -5.65 -2.05 -18.43
N LEU A 20 -5.47 -1.26 -17.37
CA LEU A 20 -6.26 -1.40 -16.14
C LEU A 20 -7.75 -1.16 -16.40
N ALA A 21 -8.11 -0.17 -17.22
CA ALA A 21 -9.50 0.07 -17.58
C ALA A 21 -10.13 -1.10 -18.37
N GLU A 22 -9.36 -1.75 -19.25
CA GLU A 22 -9.78 -2.99 -19.93
C GLU A 22 -9.96 -4.15 -18.93
N LEU A 23 -9.02 -4.33 -18.00
CA LEU A 23 -9.06 -5.38 -16.98
C LEU A 23 -10.23 -5.21 -15.98
N GLU A 24 -10.60 -3.97 -15.64
CA GLU A 24 -11.69 -3.67 -14.70
C GLU A 24 -13.07 -3.89 -15.31
N ARG A 25 -13.26 -3.57 -16.60
CA ARG A 25 -14.55 -3.72 -17.29
C ARG A 25 -14.82 -5.17 -17.71
N GLY A 26 -13.77 -5.98 -17.82
CA GLY A 26 -13.85 -7.38 -18.23
C GLY A 26 -14.10 -7.55 -19.73
N PRO A 27 -13.86 -8.76 -20.27
CA PRO A 27 -13.91 -9.03 -21.71
C PRO A 27 -15.30 -8.87 -22.33
N ALA A 28 -16.38 -8.96 -21.53
CA ALA A 28 -17.76 -8.87 -22.00
C ALA A 28 -18.22 -7.43 -22.31
N ALA A 29 -17.56 -6.41 -21.73
CA ALA A 29 -17.98 -5.01 -21.85
C ALA A 29 -17.26 -4.23 -22.94
N LEU A 30 -16.13 -4.74 -23.45
CA LEU A 30 -15.33 -4.13 -24.52
C LEU A 30 -14.92 -5.24 -25.52
N PRO A 31 -15.61 -5.34 -26.68
CA PRO A 31 -15.18 -6.23 -27.76
C PRO A 31 -13.76 -5.93 -28.26
N ASP A 32 -13.27 -4.70 -28.02
CA ASP A 32 -11.95 -4.19 -28.44
C ASP A 32 -10.89 -4.18 -27.31
N ALA A 33 -10.99 -5.07 -26.31
CA ALA A 33 -9.98 -5.21 -25.25
C ALA A 33 -8.67 -5.84 -25.77
N ILE A 34 -7.93 -5.08 -26.58
CA ILE A 34 -6.76 -5.53 -27.34
C ILE A 34 -5.53 -5.77 -26.44
N LEU A 35 -5.39 -5.04 -25.33
CA LEU A 35 -4.23 -5.19 -24.45
C LEU A 35 -4.45 -6.31 -23.44
N ALA A 36 -5.62 -6.34 -22.80
CA ALA A 36 -5.93 -7.36 -21.79
C ALA A 36 -5.97 -8.79 -22.37
N SER A 37 -6.40 -8.95 -23.63
CA SER A 37 -6.43 -10.25 -24.33
C SER A 37 -5.06 -10.85 -24.64
N ARG A 38 -3.99 -10.04 -24.59
CA ARG A 38 -2.61 -10.47 -24.86
C ARG A 38 -1.83 -10.86 -23.60
N LEU A 39 -2.39 -10.58 -22.42
CA LEU A 39 -1.82 -11.05 -21.16
C LEU A 39 -2.13 -12.52 -20.95
N THR A 40 -1.26 -13.22 -20.23
CA THR A 40 -1.61 -14.52 -19.68
C THR A 40 -2.78 -14.37 -18.69
N PRO A 41 -3.63 -15.40 -18.54
CA PRO A 41 -4.71 -15.36 -17.55
C PRO A 41 -4.21 -15.08 -16.12
N THR A 42 -3.03 -15.62 -15.77
CA THR A 42 -2.39 -15.42 -14.46
C THR A 42 -1.95 -13.98 -14.26
N SER A 43 -1.30 -13.36 -15.26
CA SER A 43 -0.91 -11.94 -15.19
C SER A 43 -2.13 -11.02 -15.11
N ALA A 44 -3.17 -11.29 -15.91
CA ALA A 44 -4.42 -10.53 -15.84
C ALA A 44 -5.08 -10.62 -14.46
N ALA A 45 -5.12 -11.82 -13.86
CA ALA A 45 -5.65 -12.05 -12.51
C ALA A 45 -4.82 -11.33 -11.43
N LEU A 46 -3.48 -11.42 -11.49
CA LEU A 46 -2.58 -10.74 -10.55
C LEU A 46 -2.67 -9.21 -10.66
N LEU A 47 -2.70 -8.66 -11.88
CA LEU A 47 -2.83 -7.22 -12.07
C LEU A 47 -4.19 -6.69 -11.60
N ARG A 48 -5.29 -7.43 -11.87
CA ARG A 48 -6.59 -7.11 -11.27
C ARG A 48 -6.52 -7.14 -9.76
N TRP A 49 -5.97 -8.22 -9.19
CA TRP A 49 -5.79 -8.35 -7.75
C TRP A 49 -5.01 -7.16 -7.18
N TRP A 50 -3.83 -6.82 -7.70
CA TRP A 50 -2.97 -5.80 -7.13
C TRP A 50 -3.42 -4.36 -7.38
N CYS A 51 -4.03 -4.08 -8.53
CA CYS A 51 -4.22 -2.72 -9.00
C CYS A 51 -5.68 -2.28 -9.11
N ALA A 52 -6.63 -3.19 -9.39
CA ALA A 52 -8.01 -2.81 -9.66
C ALA A 52 -8.72 -2.26 -8.41
N VAL A 53 -9.55 -1.25 -8.62
CA VAL A 53 -10.22 -0.51 -7.54
C VAL A 53 -11.09 -1.43 -6.68
N GLU A 54 -11.76 -2.40 -7.30
CA GLU A 54 -12.61 -3.38 -6.60
C GLU A 54 -11.87 -4.14 -5.49
N TYR A 55 -10.68 -4.67 -5.78
CA TYR A 55 -9.87 -5.40 -4.79
C TYR A 55 -9.17 -4.45 -3.81
N CYS A 56 -8.71 -3.30 -4.30
CA CYS A 56 -8.05 -2.32 -3.44
C CYS A 56 -8.98 -1.82 -2.33
N ASN A 57 -10.28 -1.66 -2.62
CA ASN A 57 -11.24 -1.18 -1.63
C ASN A 57 -11.56 -2.21 -0.55
N THR A 58 -11.37 -3.51 -0.82
CA THR A 58 -11.65 -4.59 0.13
C THR A 58 -10.42 -5.11 0.87
N ARG A 59 -9.24 -4.48 0.71
CA ARG A 59 -8.03 -4.85 1.44
C ARG A 59 -7.59 -3.80 2.43
N VAL A 60 -7.00 -4.27 3.54
CA VAL A 60 -6.37 -3.42 4.56
C VAL A 60 -5.07 -2.80 4.03
N ASP A 61 -4.27 -3.57 3.28
CA ASP A 61 -3.01 -3.12 2.69
C ASP A 61 -3.11 -3.08 1.16
N ASN A 62 -2.45 -2.09 0.54
CA ASN A 62 -2.36 -1.94 -0.91
C ASN A 62 -0.98 -1.43 -1.33
N PHE A 63 -0.58 -1.77 -2.55
CA PHE A 63 0.57 -1.10 -3.18
C PHE A 63 0.26 0.38 -3.40
N HIS A 64 1.21 1.26 -3.08
CA HIS A 64 1.06 2.68 -3.40
C HIS A 64 1.33 2.94 -4.89
N ALA A 65 1.05 4.16 -5.36
CA ALA A 65 1.11 4.52 -6.78
C ALA A 65 2.45 4.15 -7.45
N GLY A 66 3.59 4.54 -6.88
CA GLY A 66 4.91 4.16 -7.39
C GLY A 66 5.18 2.65 -7.48
N GLN A 67 4.72 1.86 -6.50
CA GLN A 67 4.86 0.40 -6.54
C GLN A 67 4.01 -0.21 -7.66
N LYS A 68 2.74 0.23 -7.77
CA LYS A 68 1.85 -0.18 -8.86
C LYS A 68 2.45 0.16 -10.22
N GLN A 69 2.97 1.37 -10.38
CA GLN A 69 3.62 1.81 -11.61
C GLN A 69 4.79 0.90 -11.99
N ALA A 70 5.70 0.65 -11.05
CA ALA A 70 6.86 -0.22 -11.28
C ALA A 70 6.43 -1.63 -11.71
N ILE A 71 5.48 -2.24 -11.00
CA ILE A 71 4.97 -3.58 -11.33
C ILE A 71 4.30 -3.59 -12.70
N LEU A 72 3.38 -2.66 -12.96
CA LEU A 72 2.65 -2.57 -14.24
C LEU A 72 3.59 -2.35 -15.41
N HIS A 73 4.54 -1.43 -15.30
CA HIS A 73 5.44 -1.10 -16.39
C HIS A 73 6.36 -2.27 -16.74
N THR A 74 6.83 -3.02 -15.73
CA THR A 74 7.59 -4.25 -15.98
C THR A 74 6.74 -5.30 -16.71
N VAL A 75 5.51 -5.55 -16.26
CA VAL A 75 4.62 -6.53 -16.93
C VAL A 75 4.30 -6.08 -18.36
N LEU A 76 4.01 -4.80 -18.56
CA LEU A 76 3.78 -4.22 -19.89
C LEU A 76 5.00 -4.40 -20.80
N ALA A 77 6.19 -4.00 -20.34
CA ALA A 77 7.40 -4.04 -21.14
C ALA A 77 7.81 -5.48 -21.50
N HIS A 78 7.80 -6.38 -20.52
CA HIS A 78 8.28 -7.75 -20.68
C HIS A 78 7.26 -8.69 -21.34
N GLU A 79 6.00 -8.64 -20.92
CA GLU A 79 4.99 -9.61 -21.37
C GLU A 79 4.26 -9.16 -22.64
N LEU A 80 3.83 -7.89 -22.68
CA LEU A 80 3.01 -7.35 -23.77
C LEU A 80 3.85 -6.77 -24.92
N LEU A 81 4.84 -5.94 -24.61
CA LEU A 81 5.65 -5.24 -25.60
C LEU A 81 6.87 -6.06 -26.04
N GLN A 82 7.35 -6.96 -25.18
CA GLN A 82 8.42 -7.92 -25.45
C GLN A 82 9.70 -7.25 -26.00
N THR A 83 10.08 -6.13 -25.40
CA THR A 83 11.30 -5.40 -25.73
C THR A 83 11.87 -4.74 -24.48
N ASP A 84 13.18 -4.59 -24.44
CA ASP A 84 13.94 -3.85 -23.43
C ASP A 84 14.55 -2.56 -23.98
N ASP A 85 14.41 -2.30 -25.29
CA ASP A 85 14.87 -1.07 -25.91
C ASP A 85 13.98 0.11 -25.51
N PRO A 86 14.51 1.13 -24.82
CA PRO A 86 13.71 2.26 -24.34
C PRO A 86 13.04 3.06 -25.47
N GLU A 87 13.70 3.19 -26.62
CA GLU A 87 13.13 3.91 -27.76
C GLU A 87 11.95 3.13 -28.36
N TRP A 88 12.13 1.83 -28.54
CA TRP A 88 11.05 0.96 -29.03
C TRP A 88 9.87 0.87 -28.06
N LEU A 89 10.12 0.75 -26.76
CA LEU A 89 9.10 0.82 -25.73
C LEU A 89 8.29 2.11 -25.82
N TYR A 90 8.97 3.25 -26.01
CA TYR A 90 8.31 4.55 -26.14
C TYR A 90 7.40 4.59 -27.37
N ARG A 91 7.90 4.14 -28.53
CA ARG A 91 7.14 4.11 -29.79
C ARG A 91 5.92 3.20 -29.69
N LEU A 92 6.09 1.98 -29.18
CA LEU A 92 5.01 1.02 -28.96
C LEU A 92 3.96 1.53 -27.97
N ALA A 93 4.38 2.27 -26.95
CA ALA A 93 3.46 2.84 -25.96
C ALA A 93 2.61 3.98 -26.56
N CYS A 94 3.21 4.83 -27.39
CA CYS A 94 2.53 5.98 -27.98
C CYS A 94 1.65 5.60 -29.18
N ASP A 95 2.17 4.79 -30.12
CA ASP A 95 1.48 4.37 -31.33
C ASP A 95 1.85 2.92 -31.70
N PRO A 96 1.15 1.93 -31.13
CA PRO A 96 1.47 0.53 -31.36
C PRO A 96 1.20 0.07 -32.79
N ALA A 97 0.32 0.76 -33.54
CA ALA A 97 -0.01 0.39 -34.92
C ALA A 97 1.09 0.84 -35.86
N ARG A 98 1.55 2.09 -35.73
CA ARG A 98 2.65 2.63 -36.54
C ARG A 98 3.98 1.99 -36.21
N ALA A 99 4.27 1.79 -34.92
CA ALA A 99 5.51 1.13 -34.50
C ALA A 99 5.66 -0.27 -35.10
N ARG A 100 4.59 -1.06 -35.21
CA ARG A 100 4.68 -2.40 -35.82
C ARG A 100 4.96 -2.41 -37.32
N LEU A 101 4.56 -1.35 -38.04
CA LEU A 101 4.87 -1.17 -39.46
C LEU A 101 6.32 -0.75 -39.66
N ASP A 102 6.84 0.07 -38.75
CA ASP A 102 8.22 0.57 -38.75
C ASP A 102 9.18 -0.38 -37.99
N ALA A 103 8.74 -1.60 -37.69
CA ALA A 103 9.53 -2.58 -36.94
C ALA A 103 10.82 -2.89 -37.70
N PRO A 104 12.00 -2.71 -37.08
CA PRO A 104 13.24 -3.09 -37.73
C PRO A 104 13.19 -4.58 -38.07
N ALA A 105 13.65 -4.95 -39.27
CA ALA A 105 13.96 -6.36 -39.56
C ALA A 105 14.88 -6.84 -38.44
N ALA A 106 14.43 -7.85 -37.67
CA ALA A 106 15.00 -8.29 -36.40
C ALA A 106 16.49 -7.92 -36.27
N SER A 107 16.81 -6.92 -35.43
CA SER A 107 18.20 -6.50 -35.22
C SER A 107 19.05 -7.72 -34.92
N ALA A 108 20.14 -7.87 -35.66
CA ALA A 108 21.02 -9.05 -35.72
C ALA A 108 21.85 -9.29 -34.45
N CYS A 109 21.31 -8.99 -33.28
CA CYS A 109 21.82 -9.42 -32.00
C CYS A 109 20.63 -9.74 -31.09
N PRO A 110 20.28 -11.02 -30.88
CA PRO A 110 19.31 -11.37 -29.85
C PRO A 110 19.97 -11.00 -28.52
N THR A 111 19.51 -9.95 -27.86
CA THR A 111 19.92 -9.67 -26.48
C THR A 111 19.60 -10.93 -25.68
N ARG A 112 20.65 -11.55 -25.13
CA ARG A 112 20.59 -12.82 -24.38
C ARG A 112 19.79 -12.71 -23.07
N TYR A 113 19.26 -11.53 -22.76
CA TYR A 113 18.46 -11.20 -21.58
C TYR A 113 17.70 -9.87 -21.81
N ALA A 114 16.55 -9.68 -21.17
CA ALA A 114 15.78 -8.43 -21.17
C ALA A 114 16.08 -7.61 -19.90
N GLY A 115 16.52 -6.36 -20.05
CA GLY A 115 16.95 -5.51 -18.93
C GLY A 115 16.04 -4.30 -18.65
N TYR A 116 15.61 -4.12 -17.39
CA TYR A 116 14.76 -3.00 -16.99
C TYR A 116 15.28 -2.25 -15.77
N VAL A 117 15.16 -0.92 -15.78
CA VAL A 117 15.52 -0.05 -14.64
C VAL A 117 14.29 0.59 -14.02
N LEU A 118 14.12 0.42 -12.71
CA LEU A 118 13.05 0.99 -11.89
C LEU A 118 13.65 1.98 -10.89
N ARG A 119 13.32 3.28 -10.99
CA ARG A 119 13.83 4.31 -10.06
C ARG A 119 12.76 4.72 -9.07
N MET A 120 13.01 4.52 -7.77
CA MET A 120 12.06 4.86 -6.72
C MET A 120 12.72 5.60 -5.56
N ALA A 121 11.96 6.44 -4.86
CA ALA A 121 12.41 7.08 -3.64
C ALA A 121 12.86 6.03 -2.61
N PRO A 122 13.92 6.29 -1.83
CA PRO A 122 14.28 5.42 -0.71
C PRO A 122 13.07 5.22 0.22
N GLY A 123 12.95 4.08 0.90
CA GLY A 123 11.82 3.85 1.80
C GLY A 123 10.45 3.62 1.14
N SER A 124 10.27 3.84 -0.18
CA SER A 124 9.02 3.59 -0.91
C SER A 124 8.82 2.10 -1.30
N GLY A 125 9.42 1.17 -0.56
CA GLY A 125 9.14 -0.26 -0.67
C GLY A 125 9.70 -1.00 -1.89
N LEU A 126 10.96 -0.76 -2.29
CA LEU A 126 11.66 -1.54 -3.34
C LEU A 126 11.56 -3.07 -3.10
N ARG A 127 11.66 -3.50 -1.83
CA ARG A 127 11.50 -4.91 -1.45
C ARG A 127 10.13 -5.49 -1.81
N TRP A 128 9.06 -4.69 -1.71
CA TRP A 128 7.72 -5.12 -2.06
C TRP A 128 7.56 -5.27 -3.57
N VAL A 129 8.15 -4.37 -4.36
CA VAL A 129 8.17 -4.49 -5.83
C VAL A 129 8.92 -5.75 -6.26
N ALA A 130 10.12 -5.99 -5.70
CA ALA A 130 10.89 -7.20 -5.99
C ALA A 130 10.11 -8.49 -5.65
N GLN A 131 9.44 -8.54 -4.49
CA GLN A 131 8.59 -9.67 -4.10
C GLN A 131 7.40 -9.87 -5.05
N ALA A 132 6.72 -8.80 -5.46
CA ALA A 132 5.60 -8.89 -6.38
C ALA A 132 6.03 -9.40 -7.76
N LEU A 133 7.15 -8.90 -8.30
CA LEU A 133 7.69 -9.34 -9.58
C LEU A 133 8.17 -10.80 -9.54
N LEU A 134 8.76 -11.24 -8.42
CA LEU A 134 9.11 -12.63 -8.17
C LEU A 134 7.86 -13.52 -8.17
N ILE A 135 6.79 -13.13 -7.46
CA ILE A 135 5.52 -13.86 -7.44
C ILE A 135 4.89 -13.91 -8.83
N TRP A 136 4.94 -12.82 -9.60
CA TRP A 136 4.43 -12.78 -10.97
C TRP A 136 5.17 -13.75 -11.90
N GLN A 137 6.50 -13.78 -11.84
CA GLN A 137 7.33 -14.72 -12.59
C GLN A 137 7.02 -16.17 -12.21
N TRP A 138 7.02 -16.46 -10.92
CA TRP A 138 6.73 -17.79 -10.39
C TRP A 138 5.32 -18.28 -10.76
N ALA A 139 4.29 -17.44 -10.56
CA ALA A 139 2.89 -17.84 -10.75
C ALA A 139 2.61 -18.17 -12.23
N ASN A 140 3.17 -17.38 -13.15
CA ASN A 140 3.06 -17.65 -14.58
C ASN A 140 3.79 -18.93 -14.98
N HIS A 141 4.99 -19.15 -14.46
CA HIS A 141 5.77 -20.37 -14.72
C HIS A 141 5.01 -21.63 -14.26
N ILE A 142 4.45 -21.62 -13.04
CA ILE A 142 3.67 -22.74 -12.53
C ILE A 142 2.38 -22.96 -13.33
N ALA A 143 1.69 -21.88 -13.72
CA ALA A 143 0.46 -21.98 -14.52
C ALA A 143 0.72 -22.55 -15.93
N ALA A 144 1.83 -22.15 -16.57
CA ALA A 144 2.26 -22.70 -17.86
C ALA A 144 2.54 -24.20 -17.73
N ARG A 145 3.34 -24.60 -16.74
CA ARG A 145 3.67 -26.02 -16.49
C ARG A 145 2.44 -26.87 -16.18
N ALA A 146 1.50 -26.34 -15.40
CA ALA A 146 0.24 -27.04 -15.10
C ALA A 146 -0.61 -27.28 -16.36
N SER A 147 -0.45 -26.43 -17.38
CA SER A 147 -1.12 -26.56 -18.68
C SER A 147 -0.30 -27.40 -19.68
N GLY A 148 0.81 -28.01 -19.26
CA GLY A 148 1.70 -28.81 -20.13
C GLY A 148 2.53 -28.00 -21.12
N HIS A 149 2.60 -26.67 -20.96
CA HIS A 149 3.38 -25.77 -21.80
C HIS A 149 4.56 -25.21 -21.00
N ASP A 150 5.66 -24.87 -21.66
CA ASP A 150 6.77 -24.13 -21.06
C ASP A 150 6.87 -22.76 -21.73
N ASP A 151 6.66 -21.69 -20.97
CA ASP A 151 6.73 -20.32 -21.47
C ASP A 151 8.08 -19.71 -21.05
N PRO A 152 8.99 -19.47 -22.01
CA PRO A 152 10.35 -19.00 -21.70
C PRO A 152 10.35 -17.60 -21.07
N ARG A 153 9.25 -16.83 -21.15
CA ARG A 153 9.17 -15.50 -20.53
C ARG A 153 9.15 -15.54 -19.01
N PHE A 154 8.88 -16.71 -18.41
CA PHE A 154 8.65 -16.87 -16.98
C PHE A 154 9.50 -17.97 -16.37
N SER A 155 10.04 -17.71 -15.18
CA SER A 155 10.89 -18.66 -14.46
C SER A 155 10.51 -18.84 -12.99
N SER A 156 10.87 -19.99 -12.43
CA SER A 156 10.86 -20.24 -10.97
C SER A 156 12.26 -20.21 -10.34
N HIS A 157 13.31 -19.99 -11.15
CA HIS A 157 14.69 -19.83 -10.70
C HIS A 157 15.04 -18.35 -10.62
N PHE A 158 15.51 -17.93 -9.44
CA PHE A 158 15.75 -16.53 -9.12
C PHE A 158 17.15 -16.33 -8.55
N LEU A 159 17.81 -15.26 -9.00
CA LEU A 159 19.03 -14.72 -8.44
C LEU A 159 18.75 -13.29 -7.94
N LEU A 160 19.04 -13.03 -6.67
CA LEU A 160 18.88 -11.72 -6.05
C LEU A 160 20.26 -11.16 -5.67
N SER A 161 20.59 -10.00 -6.20
CA SER A 161 21.80 -9.28 -5.86
C SER A 161 21.47 -8.04 -5.00
N ALA A 162 22.30 -7.78 -4.00
CA ALA A 162 22.15 -6.63 -3.11
C ALA A 162 23.46 -5.82 -3.07
N ALA A 163 23.34 -4.49 -3.07
CA ALA A 163 24.52 -3.61 -3.08
C ALA A 163 25.32 -3.61 -1.77
N THR A 164 24.70 -3.99 -0.64
CA THR A 164 25.33 -3.99 0.68
C THR A 164 24.75 -5.09 1.57
N ASP A 165 25.54 -5.58 2.53
CA ASP A 165 25.10 -6.59 3.51
C ASP A 165 23.81 -6.23 4.27
N PRO A 166 23.62 -4.99 4.77
CA PRO A 166 22.38 -4.64 5.45
C PRO A 166 21.15 -4.68 4.53
N VAL A 167 21.33 -4.43 3.23
CA VAL A 167 20.24 -4.56 2.24
C VAL A 167 19.96 -6.04 1.99
N ARG A 168 21.00 -6.88 1.82
CA ARG A 168 20.85 -8.34 1.65
C ARG A 168 20.12 -8.97 2.81
N VAL A 169 20.54 -8.71 4.05
CA VAL A 169 19.91 -9.27 5.26
C VAL A 169 18.43 -8.89 5.32
N ARG A 170 18.09 -7.61 5.08
CA ARG A 170 16.68 -7.18 5.07
C ARG A 170 15.85 -7.80 3.94
N LEU A 171 16.46 -8.09 2.79
CA LEU A 171 15.79 -8.77 1.69
C LEU A 171 15.53 -10.25 2.03
N GLN A 172 16.53 -10.94 2.60
CA GLN A 172 16.37 -12.31 3.09
C GLN A 172 15.36 -12.41 4.23
N ASP A 173 15.40 -11.49 5.20
CA ASP A 173 14.41 -11.43 6.28
C ASP A 173 13.00 -11.19 5.74
N ALA A 174 12.87 -10.40 4.66
CA ALA A 174 11.59 -10.20 4.00
C ALA A 174 11.11 -11.46 3.28
N LEU A 175 11.97 -12.22 2.59
CA LEU A 175 11.56 -13.40 1.82
C LEU A 175 11.39 -14.66 2.66
N PHE A 176 12.17 -14.83 3.72
CA PHE A 176 12.25 -16.08 4.47
C PHE A 176 11.99 -15.92 5.98
N GLY A 177 11.65 -14.70 6.43
CA GLY A 177 11.54 -14.38 7.85
C GLY A 177 12.90 -14.18 8.52
N ALA A 178 12.93 -13.42 9.61
CA ALA A 178 14.16 -13.16 10.37
C ALA A 178 14.74 -14.47 10.93
N ALA A 179 16.06 -14.63 10.82
CA ALA A 179 16.77 -15.79 11.35
C ALA A 179 16.68 -15.83 12.89
N ASP A 180 16.46 -17.01 13.44
CA ASP A 180 16.52 -17.23 14.89
C ASP A 180 17.97 -17.26 15.41
N ALA A 181 18.14 -17.46 16.72
CA ALA A 181 19.47 -17.55 17.35
C ALA A 181 20.32 -18.73 16.83
N ARG A 182 19.70 -19.70 16.14
CA ARG A 182 20.35 -20.88 15.53
C ARG A 182 20.57 -20.70 14.02
N GLY A 183 20.25 -19.52 13.46
CA GLY A 183 20.35 -19.24 12.03
C GLY A 183 19.24 -19.86 11.18
N GLN A 184 18.22 -20.47 11.78
CA GLN A 184 17.09 -21.06 11.07
C GLN A 184 16.07 -19.98 10.71
N ARG A 185 15.47 -20.11 9.52
CA ARG A 185 14.48 -19.17 8.99
C ARG A 185 13.13 -19.87 8.85
N ASP A 186 12.06 -19.08 8.91
CA ASP A 186 10.69 -19.57 8.88
C ASP A 186 9.87 -18.80 7.84
N ALA A 187 9.49 -19.53 6.78
CA ALA A 187 8.70 -19.00 5.66
C ALA A 187 7.36 -18.40 6.12
N VAL A 188 6.78 -18.88 7.22
CA VAL A 188 5.52 -18.34 7.76
C VAL A 188 5.70 -16.89 8.24
N ARG A 189 6.90 -16.54 8.69
CA ARG A 189 7.25 -15.19 9.15
C ARG A 189 7.67 -14.26 8.02
N SER A 190 7.76 -14.76 6.78
CA SER A 190 8.11 -13.97 5.60
C SER A 190 7.07 -12.89 5.28
N SER A 191 7.50 -11.83 4.62
CA SER A 191 6.66 -10.73 4.14
C SER A 191 5.57 -11.19 3.16
N PRO A 192 5.84 -12.01 2.13
CA PRO A 192 4.80 -12.48 1.21
C PRO A 192 3.68 -13.26 1.90
N ILE A 193 4.01 -14.06 2.93
CA ILE A 193 3.03 -14.87 3.67
C ILE A 193 2.30 -14.02 4.71
N ARG A 194 3.02 -13.17 5.48
CA ARG A 194 2.40 -12.24 6.44
C ARG A 194 1.46 -11.24 5.78
N HIS A 195 1.76 -10.83 4.55
CA HIS A 195 0.93 -9.95 3.74
C HIS A 195 0.30 -10.70 2.56
N ALA A 196 -0.08 -11.97 2.74
CA ALA A 196 -0.68 -12.79 1.68
C ALA A 196 -1.93 -12.13 1.09
N ALA A 197 -2.74 -11.44 1.90
CA ALA A 197 -3.90 -10.69 1.41
C ALA A 197 -3.53 -9.59 0.38
N LEU A 198 -2.32 -9.04 0.43
CA LEU A 198 -1.81 -8.10 -0.58
C LEU A 198 -1.21 -8.86 -1.78
N PHE A 199 -0.25 -9.74 -1.52
CA PHE A 199 0.58 -10.34 -2.57
C PHE A 199 -0.11 -11.47 -3.34
N LEU A 200 -0.93 -12.28 -2.67
CA LEU A 200 -1.38 -13.59 -3.15
C LEU A 200 -2.92 -13.67 -3.18
N PRO A 201 -3.53 -13.78 -4.38
CA PRO A 201 -4.92 -14.21 -4.52
C PRO A 201 -5.14 -15.54 -3.77
N PRO A 202 -6.34 -15.80 -3.20
CA PRO A 202 -6.60 -17.03 -2.43
C PRO A 202 -6.18 -18.33 -3.12
N SER A 203 -6.38 -18.42 -4.43
CA SER A 203 -6.01 -19.59 -5.25
C SER A 203 -4.51 -19.90 -5.31
N LEU A 204 -3.64 -18.92 -5.03
CA LEU A 204 -2.18 -19.07 -5.11
C LEU A 204 -1.52 -19.24 -3.73
N ARG A 205 -2.25 -19.04 -2.63
CA ARG A 205 -1.68 -18.96 -1.28
C ARG A 205 -1.00 -20.27 -0.87
N ASP A 206 -1.67 -21.40 -1.04
CA ASP A 206 -1.16 -22.70 -0.61
C ASP A 206 0.04 -23.12 -1.46
N SER A 207 -0.09 -23.08 -2.78
CA SER A 207 1.00 -23.45 -3.71
C SER A 207 2.24 -22.57 -3.55
N PHE A 208 2.06 -21.26 -3.31
CA PHE A 208 3.18 -20.36 -3.05
C PHE A 208 3.81 -20.62 -1.69
N GLY A 209 3.00 -20.87 -0.66
CA GLY A 209 3.48 -21.23 0.68
C GLY A 209 4.36 -22.47 0.66
N ASP A 210 3.92 -23.53 -0.03
CA ASP A 210 4.68 -24.77 -0.18
C ASP A 210 5.98 -24.57 -0.96
N TRP A 211 5.94 -23.78 -2.04
CA TRP A 211 7.13 -23.44 -2.80
C TRP A 211 8.13 -22.65 -1.94
N LEU A 212 7.68 -21.61 -1.23
CA LEU A 212 8.54 -20.78 -0.39
C LEU A 212 9.12 -21.56 0.80
N ALA A 213 8.34 -22.47 1.38
CA ALA A 213 8.81 -23.36 2.44
C ALA A 213 9.95 -24.27 1.97
N ARG A 214 9.88 -24.79 0.73
CA ARG A 214 10.99 -25.54 0.11
C ARG A 214 12.23 -24.68 -0.10
N GLN A 215 12.05 -23.47 -0.61
CA GLN A 215 13.14 -22.49 -0.80
C GLN A 215 13.83 -22.12 0.53
N THR A 216 13.07 -22.03 1.61
CA THR A 216 13.60 -21.69 2.95
C THR A 216 14.44 -22.82 3.55
N ARG A 217 14.11 -24.09 3.27
CA ARG A 217 14.78 -25.27 3.84
C ARG A 217 16.03 -25.69 3.08
N SER A 218 16.14 -25.36 1.80
CA SER A 218 17.18 -25.91 0.93
C SER A 218 18.20 -24.87 0.48
N ALA A 219 19.36 -24.85 1.15
CA ALA A 219 20.50 -24.03 0.74
C ALA A 219 21.41 -24.72 -0.30
N LYS A 220 21.12 -25.98 -0.69
CA LYS A 220 22.02 -26.84 -1.48
C LYS A 220 21.37 -27.53 -2.69
N HIS A 221 20.14 -27.17 -3.07
CA HIS A 221 19.53 -27.70 -4.29
C HIS A 221 19.86 -26.84 -5.50
N GLU A 222 19.93 -27.43 -6.69
CA GLU A 222 20.10 -26.70 -7.96
C GLU A 222 18.94 -25.70 -8.23
N ASP A 223 17.78 -25.94 -7.61
CA ASP A 223 16.57 -25.11 -7.74
C ASP A 223 16.43 -24.04 -6.62
N ALA A 224 17.45 -23.90 -5.78
CA ALA A 224 17.43 -22.94 -4.67
C ALA A 224 17.65 -21.51 -5.16
N MET A 225 16.87 -20.57 -4.61
CA MET A 225 17.04 -19.15 -4.84
C MET A 225 18.42 -18.68 -4.40
N CYS A 226 19.16 -18.04 -5.31
CA CYS A 226 20.53 -17.62 -5.07
C CYS A 226 20.61 -16.15 -4.64
N PHE A 227 21.54 -15.86 -3.71
CA PHE A 227 21.86 -14.51 -3.28
C PHE A 227 23.33 -14.24 -3.57
N VAL A 228 23.63 -13.16 -4.30
CA VAL A 228 25.00 -12.76 -4.62
C VAL A 228 25.30 -11.40 -4.00
N ASP A 229 26.48 -11.29 -3.40
CA ASP A 229 27.03 -10.02 -2.93
C ASP A 229 27.77 -9.34 -4.09
N VAL A 230 27.45 -8.07 -4.35
CA VAL A 230 28.30 -7.23 -5.20
C VAL A 230 29.54 -6.89 -4.37
N ALA A 231 30.72 -7.34 -4.81
CA ALA A 231 31.97 -7.16 -4.09
C ALA A 231 32.24 -5.70 -3.70
N SER A 232 32.97 -5.53 -2.59
CA SER A 232 33.35 -4.33 -1.82
C SER A 232 33.84 -3.07 -2.59
N GLU A 233 33.94 -3.08 -3.92
CA GLU A 233 34.28 -1.91 -4.73
C GLU A 233 33.02 -1.29 -5.33
N THR A 234 32.10 -0.86 -4.47
CA THR A 234 30.86 -0.20 -4.89
C THR A 234 31.19 1.17 -5.49
N THR A 235 31.02 1.31 -6.80
CA THR A 235 30.74 2.63 -7.37
C THR A 235 29.37 3.10 -6.83
N PRO A 236 29.17 4.40 -6.55
CA PRO A 236 27.91 4.93 -6.01
C PRO A 236 26.70 4.78 -6.96
N SER A 237 26.88 4.16 -8.14
CA SER A 237 25.87 3.95 -9.17
C SER A 237 25.21 2.57 -9.15
N SER A 238 25.67 1.61 -8.32
CA SER A 238 25.07 0.27 -8.29
C SER A 238 23.65 0.29 -7.69
N PRO A 239 22.69 -0.42 -8.29
CA PRO A 239 21.33 -0.50 -7.76
C PRO A 239 21.32 -1.26 -6.42
N PRO A 240 20.53 -0.83 -5.41
CA PRO A 240 20.47 -1.51 -4.12
C PRO A 240 19.96 -2.94 -4.20
N ILE A 241 19.05 -3.26 -5.14
CA ILE A 241 18.51 -4.60 -5.37
C ILE A 241 18.46 -4.84 -6.87
N THR A 242 18.95 -6.00 -7.30
CA THR A 242 18.75 -6.52 -8.66
C THR A 242 18.07 -7.88 -8.57
N LEU A 243 16.99 -8.07 -9.34
CA LEU A 243 16.27 -9.33 -9.49
C LEU A 243 16.56 -9.90 -10.87
N VAL A 244 17.06 -11.13 -10.91
CA VAL A 244 17.26 -11.90 -12.14
C VAL A 244 16.39 -13.15 -12.11
N ALA A 245 15.62 -13.41 -13.16
CA ALA A 245 14.78 -14.59 -13.32
C ALA A 245 15.12 -15.34 -14.62
N GLY A 246 15.32 -16.66 -14.54
CA GLY A 246 15.60 -17.52 -15.71
C GLY A 246 16.70 -18.56 -15.46
N VAL A 247 16.99 -19.39 -16.47
CA VAL A 247 17.98 -20.47 -16.41
C VAL A 247 19.01 -20.26 -17.52
N GLY A 248 20.30 -20.26 -17.19
CA GLY A 248 21.40 -20.14 -18.15
C GLY A 248 22.72 -20.65 -17.56
N ALA A 249 23.66 -21.09 -18.42
CA ALA A 249 24.90 -21.75 -18.03
C ALA A 249 25.72 -20.98 -16.99
N ARG A 250 25.52 -19.65 -16.89
CA ARG A 250 26.12 -18.74 -15.93
C ARG A 250 25.07 -18.08 -15.01
N MET A 251 24.73 -18.69 -13.87
CA MET A 251 24.77 -17.92 -12.61
C MET A 251 26.23 -17.58 -12.22
N LEU A 252 27.21 -18.09 -13.00
CA LEU A 252 28.65 -17.79 -13.01
C LEU A 252 28.87 -16.28 -13.23
N GLY A 253 29.23 -15.52 -12.21
CA GLY A 253 30.58 -15.56 -11.67
C GLY A 253 31.36 -14.38 -12.26
N GLY A 254 31.77 -13.45 -11.41
CA GLY A 254 32.87 -12.55 -11.75
C GLY A 254 34.05 -13.39 -12.23
N ALA A 255 34.62 -12.99 -13.37
CA ALA A 255 35.92 -13.43 -13.91
C ALA A 255 36.38 -14.87 -13.62
N THR A 256 36.38 -15.74 -14.65
CA THR A 256 37.56 -16.51 -15.15
C THR A 256 37.09 -17.62 -16.13
N HIS A 257 38.07 -18.33 -16.71
CA HIS A 257 38.13 -18.88 -18.06
C HIS A 257 37.45 -20.22 -18.34
N ALA A 258 37.12 -20.39 -19.63
CA ALA A 258 37.27 -21.57 -20.50
C ALA A 258 36.43 -22.84 -20.29
N HIS A 259 35.93 -23.29 -21.45
CA HIS A 259 35.19 -24.51 -21.81
C HIS A 259 33.76 -24.64 -21.29
N ASP A 260 32.79 -24.43 -22.18
CA ASP A 260 31.61 -25.31 -22.31
C ASP A 260 30.88 -25.09 -23.65
N ASP A 261 30.24 -26.16 -24.12
CA ASP A 261 29.70 -26.40 -25.46
C ASP A 261 28.66 -25.35 -25.98
N PRO A 262 28.69 -25.01 -27.28
CA PRO A 262 27.81 -24.01 -27.90
C PRO A 262 26.35 -24.46 -28.11
N GLU A 263 26.01 -25.73 -27.89
CA GLU A 263 24.65 -26.25 -28.15
C GLU A 263 23.68 -26.13 -26.96
N SER A 264 24.16 -26.16 -25.71
CA SER A 264 23.33 -26.00 -24.50
C SER A 264 22.93 -24.54 -24.20
N SER A 265 23.53 -23.59 -24.93
CA SER A 265 23.48 -22.14 -24.63
C SER A 265 22.41 -21.37 -25.43
N ARG A 266 21.56 -22.04 -26.21
CA ARG A 266 20.64 -21.40 -27.17
C ARG A 266 19.26 -21.00 -26.62
N HIS A 267 18.95 -21.27 -25.35
CA HIS A 267 17.59 -21.12 -24.79
C HIS A 267 17.49 -20.32 -23.47
N ALA A 268 18.48 -19.52 -23.09
CA ALA A 268 18.41 -18.72 -21.86
C ALA A 268 17.62 -17.43 -22.08
N SER A 269 16.36 -17.39 -21.66
CA SER A 269 15.54 -16.18 -21.54
C SER A 269 15.66 -15.63 -20.12
N LEU A 270 16.63 -14.73 -19.91
CA LEU A 270 16.85 -14.09 -18.61
C LEU A 270 16.11 -12.74 -18.55
N LEU A 271 15.40 -12.50 -17.46
CA LEU A 271 14.83 -11.20 -17.09
C LEU A 271 15.72 -10.55 -16.03
N TRP A 272 16.21 -9.35 -16.30
CA TRP A 272 17.06 -8.57 -15.41
C TRP A 272 16.36 -7.26 -14.99
N ILE A 273 16.22 -7.03 -13.68
CA ILE A 273 15.50 -5.88 -13.13
C ILE A 273 16.35 -5.17 -12.08
N ASP A 274 16.79 -3.96 -12.40
CA ASP A 274 17.53 -3.09 -11.48
C ASP A 274 16.57 -2.16 -10.75
N LEU A 275 16.45 -2.34 -9.44
CA LEU A 275 15.66 -1.48 -8.57
C LEU A 275 16.56 -0.40 -7.96
N ALA A 276 16.62 0.76 -8.62
CA ALA A 276 17.48 1.90 -8.30
C ALA A 276 16.82 2.95 -7.39
N LEU A 277 17.65 3.71 -6.66
CA LEU A 277 17.19 4.86 -5.87
C LEU A 277 17.08 6.13 -6.74
N SER A 278 15.97 6.82 -6.64
CA SER A 278 15.79 8.16 -7.22
C SER A 278 16.46 9.20 -6.32
N GLN A 279 17.75 9.47 -6.57
CA GLN A 279 18.49 10.56 -5.92
C GLN A 279 18.46 11.81 -6.81
N ALA A 280 18.35 12.99 -6.20
CA ALA A 280 18.12 14.28 -6.88
C ALA A 280 19.26 14.78 -7.80
N SER A 281 20.36 14.02 -7.96
CA SER A 281 21.58 14.49 -8.65
C SER A 281 22.35 13.40 -9.40
N THR A 282 21.79 12.21 -9.68
CA THR A 282 22.45 11.27 -10.59
C THR A 282 21.89 11.44 -12.00
N ALA A 283 22.76 11.93 -12.90
CA ALA A 283 22.59 11.75 -14.32
C ALA A 283 22.27 10.27 -14.60
N PRO A 284 21.39 9.96 -15.58
CA PRO A 284 21.09 8.57 -15.91
C PRO A 284 22.40 7.81 -16.12
N CYS A 285 22.52 6.64 -15.49
CA CYS A 285 23.59 5.70 -15.85
C CYS A 285 23.56 5.58 -17.38
N ALA A 286 24.69 5.84 -18.03
CA ALA A 286 24.77 5.87 -19.48
C ALA A 286 24.24 4.55 -20.06
N GLY A 287 23.04 4.56 -20.66
CA GLY A 287 22.56 3.46 -21.49
C GLY A 287 21.12 2.95 -21.28
N SER A 288 20.38 3.24 -20.21
CA SER A 288 18.99 2.74 -20.09
C SER A 288 18.06 3.74 -19.39
N ALA A 289 17.03 4.20 -20.12
CA ALA A 289 16.02 5.08 -19.55
C ALA A 289 15.10 4.30 -18.60
N PRO A 290 14.80 4.81 -17.40
CA PRO A 290 13.98 4.08 -16.44
C PRO A 290 12.55 3.91 -16.97
N ILE A 291 12.05 2.67 -16.95
CA ILE A 291 10.67 2.39 -17.33
C ILE A 291 9.69 2.88 -16.26
N ALA A 292 10.12 3.02 -15.00
CA ALA A 292 9.33 3.60 -13.91
C ALA A 292 10.14 4.63 -13.10
N GLU A 293 9.48 5.73 -12.74
CA GLU A 293 10.11 6.84 -12.00
C GLU A 293 9.18 7.38 -10.90
N PHE A 294 9.62 7.20 -9.66
CA PHE A 294 8.88 7.61 -8.45
C PHE A 294 9.79 8.40 -7.48
N PRO A 295 10.10 9.68 -7.78
CA PRO A 295 11.02 10.49 -6.98
C PRO A 295 10.39 10.92 -5.65
N LEU A 296 11.22 11.40 -4.71
CA LEU A 296 10.80 11.86 -3.38
C LEU A 296 9.63 12.86 -3.43
N GLN A 297 9.68 13.83 -4.36
CA GLN A 297 8.64 14.84 -4.52
C GLN A 297 7.28 14.21 -4.84
N ARG A 298 7.26 13.21 -5.74
CA ARG A 298 6.05 12.45 -6.07
C ARG A 298 5.62 11.57 -4.89
N ALA A 299 6.57 10.95 -4.18
CA ALA A 299 6.29 10.15 -3.01
C ALA A 299 5.64 10.95 -1.86
N ILE A 300 6.09 12.19 -1.64
CA ILE A 300 5.45 13.11 -0.69
C ILE A 300 4.04 13.46 -1.18
N ARG A 301 3.89 13.86 -2.44
CA ARG A 301 2.59 14.25 -3.02
C ARG A 301 1.55 13.13 -2.94
N ASP A 302 1.94 11.89 -3.21
CA ASP A 302 1.02 10.75 -3.30
C ASP A 302 0.69 10.12 -1.94
N GLY A 303 1.26 10.60 -0.83
CA GLY A 303 0.98 9.98 0.47
C GLY A 303 1.87 8.81 0.85
N ALA A 304 2.85 8.46 0.01
CA ALA A 304 3.73 7.31 0.23
C ALA A 304 4.84 7.59 1.26
N VAL A 305 5.13 8.87 1.50
CA VAL A 305 6.13 9.37 2.46
C VAL A 305 5.49 10.45 3.33
N LYS A 306 5.95 10.58 4.58
CA LYS A 306 5.47 11.62 5.51
C LYS A 306 5.67 13.02 4.92
N LEU A 307 4.74 13.92 5.21
CA LEU A 307 4.85 15.34 4.86
C LEU A 307 5.88 16.02 5.77
N PRO A 308 6.99 16.58 5.26
CA PRO A 308 7.92 17.36 6.07
C PRO A 308 7.26 18.63 6.59
N MET A 309 7.42 18.91 7.87
CA MET A 309 6.99 20.15 8.49
C MET A 309 8.15 20.77 9.27
N LEU A 310 8.51 22.01 8.92
CA LEU A 310 9.52 22.75 9.67
C LEU A 310 8.92 23.29 10.97
N GLU A 311 9.46 22.86 12.11
CA GLU A 311 9.08 23.40 13.41
C GLU A 311 9.55 24.86 13.52
N PRO A 312 8.79 25.75 14.19
CA PRO A 312 9.12 27.16 14.26
C PRO A 312 10.33 27.40 15.17
N THR A 313 11.53 27.44 14.62
CA THR A 313 12.77 27.72 15.39
C THR A 313 13.26 29.17 15.27
N GLN A 314 12.62 29.99 14.41
CA GLN A 314 13.03 31.36 14.09
C GLN A 314 13.00 32.31 15.28
N HIS A 315 12.18 32.03 16.28
CA HIS A 315 12.09 32.82 17.52
C HIS A 315 13.26 32.54 18.49
N LEU A 316 14.03 31.47 18.27
CA LEU A 316 15.18 31.14 19.10
C LEU A 316 16.32 32.11 18.81
N ARG A 317 16.80 32.81 19.83
CA ARG A 317 18.04 33.60 19.76
C ARG A 317 19.24 32.65 19.74
N MET A 318 19.67 32.25 18.55
CA MET A 318 20.81 31.35 18.35
C MET A 318 21.96 32.04 17.61
N PRO A 319 23.23 31.76 17.98
CA PRO A 319 24.38 32.27 17.25
C PRO A 319 24.41 31.71 15.83
N PRO A 320 24.95 32.47 14.85
CA PRO A 320 25.09 31.97 13.48
C PRO A 320 26.01 30.75 13.42
N LEU A 321 25.68 29.80 12.54
CA LEU A 321 26.58 28.69 12.21
C LEU A 321 27.83 29.27 11.54
N ARG A 322 29.00 28.71 11.89
CA ARG A 322 30.30 29.11 11.37
C ARG A 322 30.84 28.04 10.42
N GLU A 323 31.63 28.43 9.43
CA GLU A 323 32.30 27.47 8.55
C GLU A 323 33.31 26.61 9.32
N THR A 324 34.08 27.24 10.21
CA THR A 324 34.96 26.52 11.14
C THR A 324 34.30 26.44 12.51
N PRO A 325 33.84 25.24 12.94
CA PRO A 325 33.24 25.07 14.25
C PRO A 325 34.30 25.30 15.35
N PRO A 326 33.92 25.89 16.50
CA PRO A 326 34.84 26.06 17.62
C PRO A 326 35.34 24.71 18.13
N ARG A 327 36.63 24.63 18.49
CA ARG A 327 37.19 23.42 19.10
C ARG A 327 36.48 23.11 20.42
N PRO A 328 36.10 21.85 20.67
CA PRO A 328 35.47 21.49 21.94
C PRO A 328 36.45 21.74 23.09
N VAL A 329 36.01 22.46 24.12
CA VAL A 329 36.80 22.77 25.31
C VAL A 329 36.39 21.83 26.45
N GLY A 330 37.34 21.09 27.02
CA GLY A 330 37.16 20.22 28.19
C GLY A 330 37.02 18.71 27.89
N LEU A 331 37.22 17.89 28.93
CA LEU A 331 37.23 16.42 28.88
C LEU A 331 35.86 15.77 28.62
N ARG A 332 34.75 16.50 28.88
CA ARG A 332 33.37 16.00 28.66
C ARG A 332 32.59 16.98 27.78
N PRO A 333 32.39 16.69 26.48
CA PRO A 333 31.66 17.58 25.60
C PRO A 333 30.19 17.68 26.04
N ARG A 334 29.77 18.89 26.42
CA ARG A 334 28.36 19.22 26.72
C ARG A 334 27.73 19.87 25.50
N LEU A 335 26.45 19.58 25.25
CA LEU A 335 25.67 20.27 24.22
C LEU A 335 25.64 21.77 24.48
N SER A 336 25.67 22.58 23.43
CA SER A 336 25.49 24.04 23.54
C SER A 336 24.07 24.39 24.01
N ARG A 337 23.83 25.64 24.45
CA ARG A 337 22.47 26.12 24.76
C ARG A 337 21.56 26.03 23.52
N ALA A 338 22.09 26.31 22.34
CA ALA A 338 21.37 26.19 21.07
C ALA A 338 20.96 24.73 20.80
N HIS A 339 21.90 23.79 20.92
CA HIS A 339 21.60 22.36 20.76
C HIS A 339 20.55 21.86 21.75
N ARG A 340 20.63 22.28 23.01
CA ARG A 340 19.61 21.93 24.02
C ARG A 340 18.25 22.49 23.66
N SER A 341 18.18 23.72 23.12
CA SER A 341 16.91 24.35 22.73
C SER A 341 16.25 23.61 21.57
N LEU A 342 17.01 23.27 20.53
CA LEU A 342 16.52 22.46 19.40
C LEU A 342 16.08 21.06 19.86
N LEU A 343 16.87 20.41 20.72
CA LEU A 343 16.49 19.12 21.29
C LEU A 343 15.20 19.20 22.11
N GLY A 344 15.01 20.28 22.88
CA GLY A 344 13.79 20.55 23.63
C GLY A 344 12.54 20.62 22.75
N ILE A 345 12.60 21.39 21.65
CA ILE A 345 11.50 21.47 20.66
C ILE A 345 11.20 20.08 20.08
N GLY A 346 12.24 19.29 19.78
CA GLY A 346 12.05 17.92 19.28
C GLY A 346 11.37 16.99 20.28
N ILE A 347 11.73 17.06 21.56
CA ILE A 347 11.09 16.28 22.62
C ILE A 347 9.64 16.71 22.82
N GLU A 348 9.36 18.01 22.75
CA GLU A 348 8.00 18.53 22.82
C GLU A 348 7.17 18.04 21.62
N ALA A 349 7.70 18.15 20.40
CA ALA A 349 7.05 17.66 19.18
C ALA A 349 6.78 16.15 19.22
N LEU A 350 7.67 15.37 19.86
CA LEU A 350 7.46 13.94 20.10
C LEU A 350 6.32 13.72 21.10
N SER A 351 6.29 14.49 22.19
CA SER A 351 5.32 14.38 23.27
C SER A 351 3.91 14.74 22.82
N ARG A 352 3.76 15.75 21.94
CA ARG A 352 2.47 16.13 21.34
C ARG A 352 1.76 14.97 20.63
N ARG A 353 2.50 13.98 20.13
CA ARG A 353 1.95 12.83 19.39
C ARG A 353 1.60 11.64 20.28
N ASP A 354 2.24 11.51 21.44
CA ASP A 354 2.31 10.25 22.19
C ASP A 354 0.92 9.76 22.63
N ALA A 355 0.16 10.62 23.31
CA ALA A 355 -1.16 10.26 23.84
C ALA A 355 -2.14 9.87 22.72
N GLY A 356 -2.23 10.67 21.65
CA GLY A 356 -3.10 10.39 20.52
C GLY A 356 -2.72 9.11 19.76
N PHE A 357 -1.41 8.91 19.54
CA PHE A 357 -0.91 7.74 18.81
C PHE A 357 -1.16 6.44 19.61
N VAL A 358 -0.92 6.48 20.93
CA VAL A 358 -1.20 5.35 21.84
C VAL A 358 -2.68 5.04 21.91
N ALA A 359 -3.56 6.06 21.87
CA ALA A 359 -5.00 5.86 21.86
C ALA A 359 -5.45 5.07 20.61
N ILE A 360 -4.87 5.36 19.43
CA ILE A 360 -5.11 4.62 18.20
C ILE A 360 -4.52 3.21 18.28
N ASP A 361 -3.20 3.11 18.44
CA ASP A 361 -2.46 1.86 18.45
C ASP A 361 -1.24 1.98 19.38
N SER A 362 -1.33 1.31 20.53
CA SER A 362 -0.28 1.31 21.57
C SER A 362 1.08 0.80 21.11
N VAL A 363 1.14 0.02 20.02
CA VAL A 363 2.38 -0.52 19.43
C VAL A 363 3.07 0.52 18.55
N ARG A 364 2.31 1.39 17.88
CA ARG A 364 2.81 2.40 16.93
C ARG A 364 3.20 3.69 17.64
N ARG A 365 4.15 3.59 18.57
CA ARG A 365 4.68 4.78 19.27
C ARG A 365 5.63 5.59 18.39
N PRO A 366 5.55 6.94 18.43
CA PRO A 366 6.44 7.79 17.66
C PRO A 366 7.86 7.77 18.24
N LYS A 367 8.85 7.96 17.36
CA LYS A 367 10.28 8.04 17.67
C LYS A 367 10.89 9.36 17.20
N LEU A 368 11.94 9.75 17.91
CA LEU A 368 12.80 10.89 17.63
C LEU A 368 14.12 10.40 17.01
N LEU A 369 14.50 10.97 15.87
CA LEU A 369 15.81 10.82 15.27
C LEU A 369 16.64 12.09 15.55
N VAL A 370 17.78 11.95 16.21
CA VAL A 370 18.72 13.05 16.45
C VAL A 370 19.93 12.86 15.56
N LEU A 371 20.11 13.79 14.61
CA LEU A 371 21.22 13.80 13.66
C LEU A 371 22.29 14.78 14.11
N CYS A 372 23.52 14.29 14.26
CA CYS A 372 24.65 15.08 14.73
C CYS A 372 25.72 15.17 13.65
N ASP A 373 26.30 16.35 13.42
CA ASP A 373 27.42 16.50 12.49
C ASP A 373 28.80 16.14 13.09
N ALA A 374 28.89 16.03 14.42
CA ALA A 374 30.15 15.73 15.10
C ALA A 374 30.04 14.64 16.19
N PRO A 375 31.03 13.75 16.34
CA PRO A 375 31.00 12.64 17.32
C PRO A 375 30.84 13.10 18.79
N HIS A 376 31.36 14.27 19.14
CA HIS A 376 31.26 14.80 20.49
C HIS A 376 29.82 15.25 20.84
N VAL A 377 29.04 15.69 19.84
CA VAL A 377 27.62 16.04 20.00
C VAL A 377 26.80 14.79 20.28
N VAL A 378 27.06 13.68 19.57
CA VAL A 378 26.42 12.36 19.81
C VAL A 378 26.52 11.95 21.28
N ARG A 379 27.71 12.09 21.88
CA ARG A 379 27.92 11.79 23.32
C ARG A 379 27.14 12.75 24.22
N GLY A 380 27.10 14.04 23.87
CA GLY A 380 26.37 15.07 24.62
C GLY A 380 24.85 14.87 24.61
N VAL A 381 24.28 14.39 23.50
CA VAL A 381 22.83 14.14 23.34
C VAL A 381 22.32 13.16 24.39
N ARG A 382 23.00 12.02 24.58
CA ARG A 382 22.57 11.01 25.56
C ARG A 382 22.42 11.58 26.97
N HIS A 383 23.39 12.39 27.39
CA HIS A 383 23.36 13.05 28.69
C HIS A 383 22.23 14.08 28.79
N ALA A 384 22.03 14.88 27.73
CA ALA A 384 20.96 15.87 27.70
C ALA A 384 19.56 15.25 27.73
N LEU A 385 19.33 14.14 27.02
CA LEU A 385 18.05 13.40 27.06
C LEU A 385 17.71 12.94 28.48
N THR A 386 18.70 12.45 29.23
CA THR A 386 18.50 12.08 30.64
C THR A 386 18.13 13.29 31.51
N ALA A 387 18.75 14.44 31.26
CA ALA A 387 18.42 15.68 31.96
C ALA A 387 17.02 16.20 31.63
N TYR A 388 16.47 15.88 30.46
CA TYR A 388 15.09 16.14 30.07
C TYR A 388 14.08 15.12 30.64
N GLY A 389 14.52 14.19 31.50
CA GLY A 389 13.64 13.23 32.17
C GLY A 389 13.38 11.93 31.40
N LEU A 390 14.06 11.70 30.26
CA LEU A 390 13.99 10.41 29.57
C LEU A 390 14.99 9.44 30.21
N ASP A 391 14.47 8.35 30.77
CA ASP A 391 15.30 7.29 31.33
C ASP A 391 16.00 6.48 30.22
N LYS A 392 16.94 5.62 30.61
CA LYS A 392 17.71 4.81 29.65
C LYS A 392 16.80 3.91 28.80
N SER A 393 15.72 3.39 29.37
CA SER A 393 14.79 2.51 28.67
C SER A 393 13.97 3.26 27.62
N ALA A 394 13.44 4.45 27.95
CA ALA A 394 12.73 5.31 27.02
C ALA A 394 13.64 5.81 25.90
N ILE A 395 14.90 6.15 26.20
CA ILE A 395 15.88 6.53 25.17
C ILE A 395 16.08 5.38 24.19
N ALA A 396 16.34 4.16 24.68
CA ALA A 396 16.55 2.99 23.82
C ALA A 396 15.31 2.65 22.96
N ALA A 397 14.11 2.83 23.52
CA ALA A 397 12.86 2.53 22.83
C ALA A 397 12.42 3.62 21.84
N ARG A 398 12.65 4.91 22.16
CA ARG A 398 12.03 6.05 21.46
C ARG A 398 12.99 6.95 20.71
N VAL A 399 14.31 6.84 20.93
CA VAL A 399 15.29 7.75 20.35
C VAL A 399 16.34 7.00 19.54
N VAL A 400 16.55 7.45 18.30
CA VAL A 400 17.65 7.03 17.44
C VAL A 400 18.63 8.19 17.36
N ILE A 401 19.90 7.94 17.65
CA ILE A 401 20.97 8.95 17.55
C ILE A 401 21.91 8.49 16.44
N ASP A 402 22.10 9.32 15.43
CA ASP A 402 22.91 9.03 14.25
C ASP A 402 23.73 10.27 13.82
N THR A 403 24.66 10.09 12.89
CA THR A 403 25.49 11.16 12.33
C THR A 403 24.92 11.72 11.03
N LEU A 404 25.50 12.81 10.51
CA LEU A 404 25.22 13.33 9.16
C LEU A 404 26.34 12.89 8.19
N PRO A 405 26.02 12.19 7.07
CA PRO A 405 24.70 11.77 6.63
C PRO A 405 24.20 10.60 7.49
N ALA A 406 22.89 10.38 7.55
CA ALA A 406 22.35 9.25 8.32
C ALA A 406 22.89 7.93 7.75
N HIS A 407 23.62 7.16 8.58
CA HIS A 407 24.21 5.87 8.19
C HIS A 407 23.23 4.73 8.51
N ALA A 408 22.40 4.91 9.53
CA ALA A 408 21.25 4.06 9.71
C ALA A 408 20.33 4.29 8.51
N ILE A 409 20.09 3.24 7.73
CA ILE A 409 19.06 3.21 6.68
C ILE A 409 17.70 3.26 7.39
N ALA A 410 17.39 4.44 7.93
CA ALA A 410 16.29 4.70 8.84
C ALA A 410 15.02 4.74 8.00
N THR A 411 14.49 3.54 7.72
CA THR A 411 13.16 3.34 7.12
C THR A 411 12.14 2.97 8.21
N ASP A 412 12.47 3.17 9.49
CA ASP A 412 11.55 2.94 10.60
C ASP A 412 10.40 3.96 10.51
N ALA A 413 9.23 3.48 10.12
CA ALA A 413 8.01 4.28 9.99
C ALA A 413 7.61 4.99 11.29
N ARG A 414 8.14 4.57 12.45
CA ARG A 414 7.90 5.22 13.74
C ARG A 414 8.65 6.54 13.89
N ILE A 415 9.67 6.83 13.09
CA ILE A 415 10.37 8.12 13.16
C ILE A 415 9.43 9.21 12.64
N CYS A 416 9.01 10.09 13.55
CA CYS A 416 8.06 11.17 13.30
C CYS A 416 8.68 12.56 13.55
N VAL A 417 9.82 12.61 14.24
CA VAL A 417 10.52 13.85 14.56
C VAL A 417 12.00 13.67 14.22
N ILE A 418 12.58 14.63 13.52
CA ILE A 418 14.01 14.74 13.25
C ILE A 418 14.51 16.02 13.91
N VAL A 419 15.54 15.91 14.73
CA VAL A 419 16.29 17.05 15.27
C VAL A 419 17.68 17.02 14.68
N VAL A 420 18.08 18.13 14.06
CA VAL A 420 19.42 18.27 13.48
C VAL A 420 20.25 19.18 14.38
N LEU A 421 21.38 18.65 14.85
CA LEU A 421 22.31 19.35 15.74
C LEU A 421 23.60 19.63 14.98
N ARG A 422 23.71 20.84 14.44
CA ARG A 422 24.87 21.32 13.70
C ARG A 422 25.84 22.09 14.60
N THR A 423 27.13 21.87 14.41
CA THR A 423 28.24 22.63 14.98
C THR A 423 28.78 23.69 14.01
N GLY A 424 28.60 23.49 12.69
CA GLY A 424 29.03 24.44 11.66
C GLY A 424 28.14 24.44 10.41
N ILE A 425 28.57 25.19 9.40
CA ILE A 425 27.96 25.20 8.06
C ILE A 425 28.50 23.98 7.31
N ASP A 426 27.64 22.98 7.09
CA ASP A 426 27.95 21.84 6.22
C ASP A 426 27.37 22.14 4.81
N PRO A 427 28.15 21.97 3.73
CA PRO A 427 27.66 22.10 2.36
C PRO A 427 26.58 21.06 2.00
N ARG A 428 26.39 20.00 2.80
CA ARG A 428 25.30 19.05 2.59
C ARG A 428 23.93 19.75 2.60
N THR A 429 23.18 19.58 1.52
CA THR A 429 21.85 20.16 1.35
C THR A 429 20.91 19.61 2.43
N SER A 430 20.15 20.46 3.11
CA SER A 430 19.17 20.00 4.11
C SER A 430 18.07 19.12 3.50
N THR A 431 17.90 19.12 2.18
CA THR A 431 17.03 18.16 1.47
C THR A 431 17.57 16.72 1.53
N ALA A 432 18.88 16.51 1.69
CA ALA A 432 19.46 15.19 1.92
C ALA A 432 19.00 14.56 3.25
N LEU A 433 18.57 15.37 4.23
CA LEU A 433 17.93 14.88 5.46
C LEU A 433 16.62 14.13 5.17
N LEU A 434 15.92 14.53 4.10
CA LEU A 434 14.66 13.91 3.68
C LEU A 434 14.88 12.74 2.71
N ALA A 435 16.12 12.51 2.26
CA ALA A 435 16.46 11.45 1.32
C ALA A 435 16.02 10.04 1.78
N PRO A 436 16.03 9.67 3.08
CA PRO A 436 15.52 8.38 3.51
C PRO A 436 14.03 8.12 3.20
N ALA A 437 13.27 9.17 2.85
CA ALA A 437 11.85 9.13 2.52
C ALA A 437 11.03 8.26 3.50
N LEU A 438 10.96 8.74 4.75
CA LEU A 438 10.30 8.02 5.84
C LEU A 438 8.84 7.70 5.51
N PRO A 439 8.45 6.41 5.52
CA PRO A 439 7.08 6.01 5.20
C PRO A 439 6.10 6.50 6.28
N PRO A 440 4.80 6.61 5.95
CA PRO A 440 3.75 6.90 6.93
C PRO A 440 3.70 5.80 7.99
N LEU A 441 3.41 6.20 9.23
CA LEU A 441 3.22 5.25 10.34
C LEU A 441 1.92 4.43 10.20
N TRP A 442 0.93 5.01 9.51
CA TRP A 442 -0.30 4.36 9.11
C TRP A 442 -0.44 4.42 7.59
N PRO A 443 0.09 3.43 6.86
CA PRO A 443 -0.03 3.36 5.40
C PRO A 443 -1.45 3.00 4.94
N GLU A 444 -2.30 2.48 5.84
CA GLU A 444 -3.62 1.94 5.53
C GLU A 444 -4.49 3.00 4.82
N PRO A 445 -5.41 2.58 3.93
CA PRO A 445 -6.25 3.50 3.19
C PRO A 445 -7.23 4.26 4.10
N ASP A 446 -7.51 3.78 5.32
CA ASP A 446 -8.35 4.45 6.33
C ASP A 446 -7.83 5.87 6.64
N PHE A 447 -6.52 6.07 6.54
CA PHE A 447 -5.87 7.35 6.82
C PHE A 447 -5.59 8.17 5.56
N ALA A 448 -5.90 7.66 4.36
CA ALA A 448 -5.56 8.32 3.10
C ALA A 448 -6.19 9.71 2.97
N VAL A 449 -7.44 9.87 3.44
CA VAL A 449 -8.14 11.17 3.40
C VAL A 449 -7.46 12.19 4.32
N LEU A 450 -7.10 11.80 5.55
CA LEU A 450 -6.33 12.67 6.47
C LEU A 450 -4.99 13.10 5.84
N ARG A 451 -4.29 12.15 5.18
CA ARG A 451 -3.04 12.44 4.48
C ARG A 451 -3.25 13.46 3.35
N SER A 452 -4.33 13.34 2.59
CA SER A 452 -4.68 14.31 1.53
C SER A 452 -5.01 15.69 2.10
N GLU A 453 -5.78 15.76 3.19
CA GLU A 453 -6.13 17.02 3.87
C GLU A 453 -4.88 17.82 4.26
N ASN A 454 -3.85 17.17 4.83
CA ASN A 454 -2.60 17.84 5.17
C ASN A 454 -1.80 18.32 3.95
N ARG A 455 -1.84 17.59 2.83
CA ARG A 455 -1.17 17.98 1.57
C ARG A 455 -1.85 19.16 0.91
N GLU A 456 -3.17 19.18 0.87
CA GLU A 456 -3.95 20.31 0.38
C GLU A 456 -3.61 21.57 1.19
N ARG A 457 -3.48 21.45 2.51
CA ARG A 457 -3.05 22.56 3.37
C ARG A 457 -1.62 23.01 3.06
N ALA A 458 -0.69 22.09 2.85
CA ALA A 458 0.69 22.42 2.48
C ALA A 458 0.77 23.17 1.13
N VAL A 459 -0.02 22.75 0.13
CA VAL A 459 -0.15 23.43 -1.16
C VAL A 459 -0.68 24.87 -0.98
N LEU A 460 -1.60 25.07 -0.03
CA LEU A 460 -2.12 26.39 0.32
C LEU A 460 -1.19 27.19 1.25
N GLY A 461 0.02 26.70 1.56
CA GLY A 461 0.96 27.34 2.48
C GLY A 461 0.50 27.37 3.94
N ARG A 462 -0.49 26.54 4.31
CA ARG A 462 -1.05 26.45 5.66
C ARG A 462 -0.37 25.34 6.46
N SER A 463 -0.31 25.50 7.77
CA SER A 463 0.19 24.46 8.68
C SER A 463 -0.72 23.22 8.66
N PRO A 464 -0.18 22.01 8.88
CA PRO A 464 -0.97 20.78 8.97
C PRO A 464 -2.10 20.90 10.00
N ALA A 465 -3.23 20.23 9.74
CA ALA A 465 -4.35 20.19 10.69
C ALA A 465 -4.11 19.19 11.83
N HIS A 466 -3.37 18.11 11.53
CA HIS A 466 -3.02 17.07 12.48
C HIS A 466 -1.63 16.47 12.19
N LEU A 467 -1.12 15.64 13.09
CA LEU A 467 0.27 15.13 13.03
C LEU A 467 0.43 13.68 12.56
N ILE A 468 -0.66 13.01 12.17
CA ILE A 468 -0.71 11.57 11.82
C ILE A 468 0.30 11.14 10.73
N ASP A 469 0.58 12.03 9.76
CA ASP A 469 1.43 11.76 8.61
C ASP A 469 2.54 12.81 8.43
N VAL A 470 2.82 13.57 9.48
CA VAL A 470 3.76 14.69 9.48
C VAL A 470 5.10 14.28 10.06
N LEU A 471 6.18 14.58 9.34
CA LEU A 471 7.56 14.51 9.80
C LEU A 471 7.99 15.89 10.31
N SER A 472 8.00 16.08 11.62
CA SER A 472 8.51 17.32 12.24
C SER A 472 10.02 17.39 12.07
N VAL A 473 10.50 18.44 11.42
CA VAL A 473 11.93 18.71 11.22
C VAL A 473 12.29 19.94 12.06
N VAL A 474 13.13 19.71 13.07
CA VAL A 474 13.69 20.74 13.94
C VAL A 474 15.13 21.01 13.50
N GLU A 475 15.35 22.19 12.96
CA GLU A 475 16.62 22.56 12.35
C GLU A 475 16.96 24.03 12.70
N HIS A 476 18.24 24.38 12.52
CA HIS A 476 18.73 25.74 12.69
C HIS A 476 18.01 26.71 11.73
N PRO A 477 17.54 27.89 12.19
CA PRO A 477 16.80 28.86 11.37
C PRO A 477 17.50 29.27 10.09
N GLN A 478 18.83 29.42 10.12
CA GLN A 478 19.63 29.74 8.92
C GLN A 478 19.51 28.69 7.80
N ARG A 479 19.17 27.44 8.13
CA ARG A 479 19.00 26.35 7.17
C ARG A 479 17.55 26.18 6.71
N HIS A 480 16.59 26.96 7.22
CA HIS A 480 15.21 26.94 6.71
C HIS A 480 15.15 27.38 5.24
N ALA A 481 16.11 28.20 4.78
CA ALA A 481 16.24 28.61 3.39
C ALA A 481 16.34 27.41 2.43
N ASP A 482 16.96 26.31 2.85
CA ASP A 482 17.16 25.10 2.05
C ASP A 482 15.85 24.38 1.69
N TYR A 483 14.77 24.66 2.42
CA TYR A 483 13.46 24.06 2.21
C TYR A 483 12.53 24.93 1.37
N THR A 484 12.99 26.10 0.92
CA THR A 484 12.16 27.09 0.24
C THR A 484 11.47 26.50 -1.00
N ASP A 485 12.17 25.69 -1.79
CA ASP A 485 11.58 25.10 -3.00
C ASP A 485 10.54 24.03 -2.67
N LEU A 486 10.75 23.24 -1.61
CA LEU A 486 9.74 22.29 -1.13
C LEU A 486 8.50 23.01 -0.58
N LEU A 487 8.69 24.09 0.17
CA LEU A 487 7.60 24.92 0.68
C LEU A 487 6.79 25.56 -0.47
N ARG A 488 7.48 26.14 -1.47
CA ARG A 488 6.83 26.73 -2.65
C ARG A 488 6.07 25.71 -3.47
N ALA A 489 6.60 24.48 -3.57
CA ALA A 489 5.96 23.38 -4.30
C ALA A 489 4.82 22.69 -3.51
N GLY A 490 4.53 23.11 -2.27
CA GLY A 490 3.55 22.44 -1.40
C GLY A 490 3.97 21.05 -0.92
N LEU A 491 5.27 20.75 -0.99
CA LEU A 491 5.88 19.48 -0.59
C LEU A 491 6.46 19.50 0.84
N ALA A 492 6.36 20.64 1.51
CA ALA A 492 6.64 20.81 2.92
C ALA A 492 5.69 21.86 3.50
N ALA A 493 5.49 21.84 4.81
CA ALA A 493 4.69 22.82 5.53
C ALA A 493 5.50 23.58 6.58
N ARG A 494 5.03 24.76 6.98
CA ARG A 494 5.53 25.46 8.17
C ARG A 494 4.69 25.06 9.38
N GLY A 495 5.34 24.75 10.49
CA GLY A 495 4.68 24.53 11.77
C GLY A 495 3.99 25.80 12.24
N GLY A 496 2.76 25.64 12.76
CA GLY A 496 1.98 26.70 13.36
C GLY A 496 2.17 26.73 14.88
N ASP A 497 1.17 27.26 15.58
CA ASP A 497 1.12 27.22 17.04
C ASP A 497 1.00 25.76 17.53
N PRO A 498 1.96 25.27 18.36
CA PRO A 498 1.93 23.91 18.89
C PRO A 498 0.70 23.62 19.77
N CYS A 499 0.07 24.63 20.36
CA CYS A 499 -1.07 24.46 21.28
C CYS A 499 -2.39 24.14 20.55
N GLY A 500 -2.48 24.43 19.25
CA GLY A 500 -3.71 24.25 18.45
C GLY A 500 -3.72 23.04 17.50
N THR A 501 -2.64 22.26 17.42
CA THR A 501 -2.55 21.15 16.45
C THR A 501 -2.86 19.81 17.11
N ASP A 502 -3.93 19.16 16.67
CA ASP A 502 -4.31 17.84 17.16
C ASP A 502 -3.31 16.76 16.70
N ALA A 503 -2.95 15.80 17.55
CA ALA A 503 -2.08 14.69 17.18
C ALA A 503 -2.70 13.82 16.07
N VAL A 504 -4.00 13.54 16.20
CA VAL A 504 -4.72 12.54 15.39
C VAL A 504 -5.88 13.16 14.60
N GLY A 505 -6.19 14.43 14.85
CA GLY A 505 -7.33 15.10 14.24
C GLY A 505 -8.64 14.58 14.82
N ASP A 506 -9.66 14.45 13.99
CA ASP A 506 -10.99 13.99 14.40
C ASP A 506 -11.13 12.45 14.41
N LEU A 507 -10.04 11.71 14.61
CA LEU A 507 -10.08 10.26 14.73
C LEU A 507 -10.59 9.85 16.11
N ILE A 508 -11.58 8.96 16.12
CA ILE A 508 -12.07 8.31 17.34
C ILE A 508 -11.85 6.81 17.23
N VAL A 509 -11.51 6.18 18.36
CA VAL A 509 -11.43 4.73 18.46
C VAL A 509 -12.64 4.22 19.20
N THR A 510 -13.40 3.36 18.55
CA THR A 510 -14.67 2.85 19.06
C THR A 510 -14.51 1.36 19.32
N GLY A 511 -15.03 0.91 20.46
CA GLY A 511 -15.00 -0.49 20.87
C GLY A 511 -16.35 -1.18 20.69
N LEU A 512 -16.33 -2.48 20.96
CA LEU A 512 -17.55 -3.25 21.21
C LEU A 512 -18.29 -2.70 22.44
N ARG A 513 -19.60 -2.89 22.45
CA ARG A 513 -20.42 -2.63 23.62
C ARG A 513 -20.25 -3.75 24.66
N ALA A 514 -20.64 -3.47 25.90
CA ALA A 514 -20.64 -4.49 26.96
C ALA A 514 -21.66 -5.61 26.70
N ASP A 515 -22.79 -5.25 26.10
CA ASP A 515 -23.91 -6.10 25.67
C ASP A 515 -23.80 -6.51 24.19
N ALA A 516 -22.59 -6.57 23.62
CA ALA A 516 -22.41 -6.80 22.18
C ALA A 516 -22.99 -8.14 21.69
N ASP A 517 -23.01 -9.18 22.52
CA ASP A 517 -23.57 -10.49 22.16
C ASP A 517 -25.07 -10.41 21.79
N ASP A 518 -25.82 -9.50 22.40
CA ASP A 518 -27.25 -9.29 22.13
C ASP A 518 -27.50 -8.73 20.71
N PHE A 519 -26.48 -8.12 20.10
CA PHE A 519 -26.54 -7.50 18.77
C PHE A 519 -25.80 -8.31 17.70
N GLU A 520 -25.19 -9.44 18.06
CA GLU A 520 -24.34 -10.24 17.18
C GLU A 520 -25.08 -10.80 15.95
N ILE A 521 -24.43 -10.73 14.79
CA ILE A 521 -24.89 -11.35 13.54
C ILE A 521 -23.74 -12.20 12.98
N ALA A 522 -23.88 -13.52 13.05
CA ALA A 522 -22.85 -14.45 12.58
C ALA A 522 -23.04 -14.76 11.07
N LEU A 523 -22.05 -14.39 10.26
CA LEU A 523 -22.01 -14.66 8.82
C LEU A 523 -21.42 -16.05 8.58
N GLN A 524 -22.25 -16.99 8.14
CA GLN A 524 -21.82 -18.37 7.88
C GLN A 524 -20.84 -18.45 6.69
N GLY A 525 -19.82 -19.31 6.79
CA GLY A 525 -18.88 -19.54 5.69
C GLY A 525 -19.52 -20.31 4.52
N MET A 526 -19.00 -20.11 3.31
CA MET A 526 -19.28 -21.00 2.17
C MET A 526 -18.24 -22.13 2.14
N SER A 527 -18.68 -23.38 2.18
CA SER A 527 -17.80 -24.52 1.86
C SER A 527 -18.55 -25.58 1.07
N ASP A 528 -17.80 -26.23 0.17
CA ASP A 528 -18.14 -27.54 -0.38
C ASP A 528 -17.62 -28.64 0.55
N GLY A 529 -18.22 -28.78 1.74
CA GLY A 529 -18.03 -29.96 2.60
C GLY A 529 -16.99 -29.88 3.73
N ARG A 530 -16.46 -28.70 4.11
CA ARG A 530 -15.55 -28.54 5.27
C ARG A 530 -16.10 -27.50 6.23
N ALA A 531 -16.28 -27.80 7.51
CA ALA A 531 -16.82 -26.85 8.48
C ALA A 531 -15.98 -25.57 8.56
N VAL A 532 -16.43 -24.50 7.88
CA VAL A 532 -15.86 -23.16 7.98
C VAL A 532 -16.59 -22.45 9.11
N GLY A 533 -15.87 -22.02 10.14
CA GLY A 533 -16.45 -21.25 11.24
C GLY A 533 -17.06 -19.94 10.72
N ALA A 534 -18.18 -19.52 11.32
CA ALA A 534 -18.83 -18.26 11.01
C ALA A 534 -17.92 -17.05 11.32
N ASP A 535 -18.03 -16.00 10.50
CA ASP A 535 -17.44 -14.69 10.76
C ASP A 535 -18.38 -13.91 11.68
N ARG A 536 -17.92 -13.59 12.90
CA ARG A 536 -18.69 -12.75 13.85
C ARG A 536 -18.33 -11.29 13.66
N LEU A 537 -19.28 -10.38 13.91
CA LEU A 537 -19.01 -8.96 13.90
C LEU A 537 -18.08 -8.57 15.06
N SER A 538 -18.21 -9.23 16.21
CA SER A 538 -17.36 -9.00 17.38
C SER A 538 -15.90 -9.46 17.23
N GLU A 539 -15.54 -10.21 16.18
CA GLU A 539 -14.14 -10.55 15.88
C GLU A 539 -13.29 -9.31 15.59
N LEU A 540 -13.92 -8.17 15.27
CA LEU A 540 -13.25 -6.88 15.15
C LEU A 540 -13.49 -6.04 16.44
N PRO A 541 -12.60 -6.12 17.44
CA PRO A 541 -12.86 -5.54 18.77
C PRO A 541 -12.81 -4.01 18.82
N ARG A 542 -12.12 -3.38 17.86
CA ARG A 542 -11.92 -1.92 17.79
C ARG A 542 -12.00 -1.43 16.36
N ARG A 543 -12.61 -0.27 16.18
CA ARG A 543 -12.70 0.45 14.91
C ARG A 543 -12.15 1.86 15.06
N ILE A 544 -11.56 2.36 13.98
CA ILE A 544 -11.06 3.74 13.90
C ILE A 544 -11.99 4.46 12.93
N LEU A 545 -12.67 5.51 13.40
CA LEU A 545 -13.65 6.27 12.63
C LEU A 545 -13.30 7.76 12.66
N ARG A 546 -13.84 8.53 11.71
CA ARG A 546 -13.85 9.99 11.79
C ARG A 546 -15.05 10.43 12.65
N ALA A 547 -14.84 11.27 13.65
CA ALA A 547 -15.91 11.80 14.50
C ALA A 547 -16.99 12.48 13.65
N ARG A 548 -16.60 13.29 12.65
CA ARG A 548 -17.54 13.99 11.77
C ARG A 548 -18.29 13.11 10.76
N GLN A 549 -17.86 11.86 10.59
CA GLN A 549 -18.50 10.87 9.69
C GLN A 549 -18.91 9.61 10.45
N SER A 550 -19.27 9.79 11.72
CA SER A 550 -19.82 8.73 12.55
C SER A 550 -20.90 9.28 13.46
N MET A 551 -21.71 8.38 14.00
CA MET A 551 -22.74 8.69 14.99
C MET A 551 -22.82 7.58 16.03
N PRO A 552 -23.22 7.88 17.27
CA PRO A 552 -23.51 6.86 18.27
C PRO A 552 -24.68 5.99 17.80
N VAL A 553 -24.61 4.69 18.06
CA VAL A 553 -25.66 3.72 17.71
C VAL A 553 -25.98 2.83 18.90
N ARG A 554 -27.24 2.46 19.03
CA ARG A 554 -27.78 1.65 20.14
C ARG A 554 -28.07 0.22 19.72
N LYS A 555 -28.35 -0.01 18.44
CA LYS A 555 -28.75 -1.32 17.90
C LYS A 555 -27.64 -1.99 17.10
N SER A 556 -26.41 -1.94 17.58
CA SER A 556 -25.25 -2.52 16.89
C SER A 556 -24.27 -3.09 17.90
N VAL A 557 -23.42 -4.04 17.50
CA VAL A 557 -22.33 -4.56 18.36
C VAL A 557 -21.33 -3.48 18.77
N TYR A 558 -21.26 -2.38 18.00
CA TYR A 558 -20.39 -1.24 18.24
C TYR A 558 -21.13 -0.08 18.91
N THR A 559 -20.38 0.76 19.63
CA THR A 559 -20.92 2.00 20.21
C THR A 559 -21.20 3.09 19.17
N HIS A 560 -20.52 3.04 18.02
CA HIS A 560 -20.60 4.01 16.94
C HIS A 560 -20.54 3.32 15.59
N ALA A 561 -21.28 3.87 14.62
CA ALA A 561 -21.18 3.49 13.22
C ALA A 561 -20.65 4.66 12.41
N GLY A 562 -19.69 4.38 11.52
CA GLY A 562 -19.15 5.35 10.57
C GLY A 562 -19.64 5.08 9.15
N TRP A 563 -19.66 6.13 8.34
CA TRP A 563 -20.00 6.07 6.92
C TRP A 563 -18.92 6.75 6.07
N SER A 564 -18.99 6.52 4.76
CA SER A 564 -18.11 7.16 3.79
C SER A 564 -18.66 8.53 3.39
N ALA A 565 -17.79 9.51 3.15
CA ALA A 565 -18.20 10.84 2.65
C ALA A 565 -18.88 10.79 1.28
N TYR A 566 -18.62 9.74 0.50
CA TYR A 566 -18.87 9.69 -0.94
C TYR A 566 -20.23 9.08 -1.32
N ASP A 567 -21.15 8.89 -0.37
CA ASP A 567 -22.44 8.22 -0.61
C ASP A 567 -23.66 9.13 -0.54
N ASN A 568 -23.45 10.45 -0.68
CA ASN A 568 -24.51 11.48 -0.61
C ASN A 568 -25.38 11.35 0.66
N GLY A 569 -24.83 10.81 1.75
CA GLY A 569 -25.53 10.63 3.02
C GLY A 569 -26.44 9.41 3.08
N LEU A 570 -26.42 8.52 2.09
CA LEU A 570 -27.26 7.31 2.06
C LEU A 570 -27.04 6.43 3.30
N ARG A 571 -25.78 6.09 3.60
CA ARG A 571 -25.47 5.22 4.75
C ARG A 571 -25.79 5.89 6.08
N ARG A 572 -25.55 7.20 6.21
CA ARG A 572 -25.96 7.98 7.38
C ARG A 572 -27.48 7.92 7.56
N ALA A 573 -28.25 8.21 6.52
CA ALA A 573 -29.70 8.19 6.58
C ALA A 573 -30.25 6.78 6.86
N PHE A 574 -29.62 5.74 6.32
CA PHE A 574 -29.94 4.35 6.61
C PHE A 574 -29.75 4.03 8.09
N LEU A 575 -28.61 4.43 8.68
CA LEU A 575 -28.35 4.27 10.11
C LEU A 575 -29.40 5.00 10.96
N GLU A 576 -29.73 6.25 10.62
CA GLU A 576 -30.78 7.03 11.31
C GLU A 576 -32.12 6.28 11.28
N CYS A 577 -32.52 5.76 10.12
CA CYS A 577 -33.77 4.99 10.01
C CYS A 577 -33.72 3.68 10.80
N ALA A 578 -32.62 2.94 10.77
CA ALA A 578 -32.46 1.70 11.52
C ALA A 578 -32.53 1.94 13.05
N GLU A 579 -31.92 3.03 13.53
CA GLU A 579 -31.95 3.41 14.94
C GLU A 579 -33.36 3.84 15.38
N CYS A 580 -34.13 4.51 14.52
CA CYS A 580 -35.50 4.94 14.83
C CYS A 580 -36.55 3.82 14.71
N ASP A 581 -36.31 2.78 13.90
CA ASP A 581 -37.30 1.74 13.59
C ASP A 581 -37.41 0.67 14.69
N PRO A 582 -38.54 0.52 15.40
CA PRO A 582 -38.68 -0.45 16.48
C PRO A 582 -38.62 -1.92 16.02
N GLY A 583 -38.88 -2.20 14.74
CA GLY A 583 -38.78 -3.56 14.17
C GLY A 583 -37.34 -4.02 13.92
N VAL A 584 -36.37 -3.10 13.95
CA VAL A 584 -34.94 -3.41 13.83
C VAL A 584 -34.38 -3.70 15.22
N GLU A 585 -33.85 -4.91 15.41
CA GLU A 585 -33.21 -5.34 16.66
C GLU A 585 -31.70 -5.09 16.63
N SER A 586 -31.06 -5.33 15.48
CA SER A 586 -29.62 -5.08 15.29
C SER A 586 -29.32 -4.68 13.86
N HIS A 587 -28.31 -3.85 13.65
CA HIS A 587 -27.76 -3.52 12.34
C HIS A 587 -26.23 -3.35 12.39
N CYS A 588 -25.60 -3.50 11.25
CA CYS A 588 -24.18 -3.21 11.08
C CYS A 588 -23.89 -2.81 9.64
N LEU A 589 -23.26 -1.63 9.44
CA LEU A 589 -22.57 -1.34 8.20
C LEU A 589 -21.26 -2.14 8.16
N LEU A 590 -21.09 -2.94 7.12
CA LEU A 590 -19.92 -3.79 6.98
C LEU A 590 -18.72 -2.97 6.48
N ASP A 591 -17.58 -3.21 7.11
CA ASP A 591 -16.28 -2.80 6.57
C ASP A 591 -15.78 -3.93 5.66
N PRO A 592 -15.74 -3.74 4.32
CA PRO A 592 -15.37 -4.79 3.38
C PRO A 592 -13.90 -5.23 3.52
N ARG A 593 -13.09 -4.49 4.29
CA ARG A 593 -11.68 -4.80 4.55
C ARG A 593 -11.47 -5.70 5.75
N ARG A 594 -12.43 -5.75 6.68
CA ARG A 594 -12.24 -6.34 8.02
C ARG A 594 -13.35 -7.30 8.45
N HIS A 595 -14.57 -7.11 7.96
CA HIS A 595 -15.67 -8.03 8.20
C HIS A 595 -15.78 -9.07 7.08
N ALA A 596 -16.43 -10.20 7.38
CA ALA A 596 -16.76 -11.24 6.41
C ALA A 596 -15.53 -11.78 5.64
N MET A 597 -14.37 -11.81 6.30
CA MET A 597 -13.09 -12.10 5.66
C MET A 597 -13.05 -13.52 5.09
N ARG A 598 -13.60 -14.51 5.81
CA ARG A 598 -13.64 -15.90 5.36
C ARG A 598 -14.63 -16.05 4.21
N LEU A 599 -15.82 -15.46 4.34
CA LEU A 599 -16.80 -15.44 3.24
C LEU A 599 -16.20 -14.85 1.96
N ARG A 600 -15.54 -13.69 2.08
CA ARG A 600 -14.88 -13.04 0.95
C ARG A 600 -13.79 -13.93 0.34
N ASP A 601 -12.90 -14.48 1.14
CA ASP A 601 -11.81 -15.31 0.64
C ASP A 601 -12.35 -16.58 -0.06
N SER A 602 -13.44 -17.17 0.42
CA SER A 602 -14.15 -18.26 -0.27
C SER A 602 -14.75 -17.83 -1.61
N LEU A 603 -15.41 -16.67 -1.68
CA LEU A 603 -15.98 -16.14 -2.92
C LEU A 603 -14.87 -15.84 -3.95
N LEU A 604 -13.78 -15.24 -3.50
CA LEU A 604 -12.61 -14.94 -4.32
C LEU A 604 -11.93 -16.20 -4.86
N ALA A 605 -11.84 -17.27 -4.05
CA ALA A 605 -11.31 -18.56 -4.49
C ALA A 605 -12.15 -19.20 -5.61
N GLN A 606 -13.46 -18.89 -5.65
CA GLN A 606 -14.38 -19.30 -6.72
C GLN A 606 -14.37 -18.34 -7.93
N GLY A 607 -13.49 -17.33 -7.95
CA GLY A 607 -13.40 -16.34 -9.02
C GLY A 607 -14.49 -15.27 -9.02
N ILE A 608 -15.20 -15.09 -7.91
CA ILE A 608 -16.27 -14.09 -7.77
C ILE A 608 -15.66 -12.75 -7.31
N SER A 609 -16.06 -11.65 -7.96
CA SER A 609 -15.57 -10.30 -7.62
C SER A 609 -16.00 -9.85 -6.22
N PRO A 610 -15.14 -9.12 -5.50
CA PRO A 610 -15.44 -8.57 -4.18
C PRO A 610 -16.50 -7.46 -4.20
N LEU A 611 -16.87 -6.90 -5.37
CA LEU A 611 -18.01 -5.98 -5.52
C LEU A 611 -19.36 -6.62 -5.15
N GLY A 612 -19.37 -7.94 -4.97
CA GLY A 612 -20.51 -8.74 -4.58
C GLY A 612 -20.74 -8.93 -3.10
N LEU A 613 -20.05 -8.20 -2.22
CA LEU A 613 -20.26 -8.33 -0.79
C LEU A 613 -21.37 -7.39 -0.30
N PRO A 614 -22.15 -7.80 0.71
CA PRO A 614 -23.18 -6.93 1.28
C PRO A 614 -22.57 -5.68 1.94
N ASP A 615 -23.27 -4.56 1.82
CA ASP A 615 -22.88 -3.29 2.45
C ASP A 615 -23.32 -3.21 3.91
N ALA A 616 -24.47 -3.81 4.25
CA ALA A 616 -25.02 -3.77 5.59
C ALA A 616 -25.78 -5.05 5.94
N LEU A 617 -25.91 -5.27 7.25
CA LEU A 617 -26.73 -6.31 7.84
C LEU A 617 -27.82 -5.66 8.69
N VAL A 618 -29.04 -6.21 8.63
CA VAL A 618 -30.16 -5.81 9.49
C VAL A 618 -30.83 -7.07 10.02
N ARG A 619 -30.98 -7.16 11.34
CA ARG A 619 -31.70 -8.21 12.03
C ARG A 619 -32.99 -7.67 12.62
N THR A 620 -34.07 -8.38 12.32
CA THR A 620 -35.41 -8.19 12.87
C THR A 620 -35.79 -9.44 13.65
N VAL A 621 -36.96 -9.44 14.28
CA VAL A 621 -37.47 -10.61 15.03
C VAL A 621 -37.55 -11.87 14.15
N ASP A 622 -38.02 -11.74 12.91
CA ASP A 622 -38.27 -12.89 12.02
C ASP A 622 -37.11 -13.21 11.07
N ALA A 623 -36.31 -12.19 10.70
CA ALA A 623 -35.40 -12.27 9.57
C ALA A 623 -34.09 -11.49 9.74
N VAL A 624 -33.06 -11.93 9.01
CA VAL A 624 -31.80 -11.21 8.78
C VAL A 624 -31.72 -10.81 7.31
N TYR A 625 -31.46 -9.53 7.04
CA TYR A 625 -31.36 -8.96 5.71
C TYR A 625 -29.91 -8.61 5.40
N LEU A 626 -29.42 -9.09 4.26
CA LEU A 626 -28.17 -8.62 3.65
C LEU A 626 -28.51 -7.53 2.65
N VAL A 627 -28.04 -6.32 2.92
CA VAL A 627 -28.41 -5.13 2.16
C VAL A 627 -27.25 -4.73 1.27
N ASP A 628 -27.51 -4.69 -0.04
CA ASP A 628 -26.61 -4.15 -1.06
C ASP A 628 -27.10 -2.73 -1.42
N PHE A 629 -26.27 -1.70 -1.26
CA PHE A 629 -26.63 -0.33 -1.64
C PHE A 629 -26.38 -0.09 -3.12
N LEU A 630 -27.44 0.29 -3.83
CA LEU A 630 -27.37 0.67 -5.24
C LEU A 630 -27.51 2.20 -5.36
N PRO A 631 -26.49 2.94 -5.85
CA PRO A 631 -26.53 4.39 -5.92
C PRO A 631 -27.62 4.92 -6.88
N SER A 632 -28.04 4.12 -7.84
CA SER A 632 -29.06 4.48 -8.83
C SER A 632 -29.87 3.26 -9.27
N CYS A 633 -31.05 3.51 -9.86
CA CYS A 633 -31.83 2.47 -10.53
C CYS A 633 -31.18 2.14 -11.88
N PRO A 634 -31.00 0.86 -12.24
CA PRO A 634 -30.52 0.49 -13.56
C PRO A 634 -31.49 0.95 -14.65
N ALA A 635 -30.95 1.30 -15.83
CA ALA A 635 -31.75 1.77 -16.96
C ALA A 635 -32.67 0.67 -17.54
N GLN A 636 -32.25 -0.59 -17.45
CA GLN A 636 -33.00 -1.77 -17.85
C GLN A 636 -32.80 -2.89 -16.82
N PRO A 637 -33.73 -3.86 -16.71
CA PRO A 637 -33.51 -5.05 -15.89
C PRO A 637 -32.26 -5.78 -16.40
N GLN A 638 -31.24 -5.89 -15.55
CA GLN A 638 -30.02 -6.64 -15.89
C GLN A 638 -30.11 -8.04 -15.28
N PRO A 639 -29.65 -9.08 -16.00
CA PRO A 639 -29.58 -10.42 -15.43
C PRO A 639 -28.62 -10.46 -14.24
N ALA A 640 -28.92 -11.34 -13.29
CA ALA A 640 -28.14 -11.50 -12.08
C ALA A 640 -26.65 -11.74 -12.36
N GLY A 641 -25.81 -10.83 -11.88
CA GLY A 641 -24.35 -10.95 -11.98
C GLY A 641 -23.81 -12.20 -11.27
N PRO A 642 -22.57 -12.62 -11.54
CA PRO A 642 -21.96 -13.78 -10.87
C PRO A 642 -21.91 -13.60 -9.33
N SER A 643 -21.56 -12.41 -8.87
CA SER A 643 -21.60 -11.98 -7.47
C SER A 643 -22.98 -12.11 -6.84
N GLU A 644 -24.00 -11.63 -7.55
CA GLU A 644 -25.39 -11.70 -7.12
C GLU A 644 -25.89 -13.15 -7.02
N ARG A 645 -25.57 -13.99 -8.02
CA ARG A 645 -25.87 -15.42 -7.98
C ARG A 645 -25.16 -16.12 -6.83
N ALA A 646 -23.93 -15.73 -6.51
CA ALA A 646 -23.18 -16.29 -5.39
C ALA A 646 -23.81 -15.95 -4.03
N LEU A 647 -24.15 -14.69 -3.79
CA LEU A 647 -24.86 -14.29 -2.57
C LEU A 647 -26.23 -14.96 -2.44
N THR A 648 -26.95 -15.11 -3.55
CA THR A 648 -28.25 -15.79 -3.55
C THR A 648 -28.10 -17.27 -3.16
N ARG A 649 -27.10 -17.96 -3.74
CA ARG A 649 -26.75 -19.33 -3.34
C ARG A 649 -26.34 -19.42 -1.87
N TRP A 650 -25.57 -18.44 -1.39
CA TRP A 650 -25.18 -18.37 0.01
C TRP A 650 -26.36 -18.18 0.96
N CYS A 651 -27.33 -17.33 0.62
CA CYS A 651 -28.58 -17.16 1.39
C CYS A 651 -29.36 -18.47 1.44
N ALA A 652 -29.51 -19.15 0.30
CA ALA A 652 -30.19 -20.44 0.22
C ALA A 652 -29.49 -21.49 1.08
N HIS A 653 -28.15 -21.55 1.02
CA HIS A 653 -27.34 -22.43 1.86
C HIS A 653 -27.54 -22.13 3.35
N THR A 654 -27.44 -20.86 3.76
CA THR A 654 -27.61 -20.44 5.16
C THR A 654 -29.01 -20.79 5.69
N ASN A 655 -30.05 -20.65 4.86
CA ASN A 655 -31.42 -21.02 5.22
C ASN A 655 -31.64 -22.54 5.33
N ALA A 656 -30.81 -23.35 4.68
CA ALA A 656 -30.84 -24.81 4.79
C ALA A 656 -30.13 -25.33 6.05
N LEU A 657 -29.37 -24.48 6.76
CA LEU A 657 -28.69 -24.86 8.00
C LEU A 657 -29.69 -25.07 9.16
N PRO A 658 -29.32 -25.86 10.18
CA PRO A 658 -30.10 -26.00 11.41
C PRO A 658 -30.46 -24.65 12.04
N ALA A 659 -31.66 -24.54 12.64
CA ALA A 659 -32.19 -23.28 13.15
C ALA A 659 -31.22 -22.53 14.07
N VAL A 660 -30.50 -23.24 14.94
CA VAL A 660 -29.50 -22.66 15.85
C VAL A 660 -28.39 -21.92 15.09
N GLN A 661 -27.88 -22.49 13.99
CA GLN A 661 -26.77 -21.91 13.23
C GLN A 661 -27.18 -20.65 12.45
N ARG A 662 -28.47 -20.52 12.10
CA ARG A 662 -29.04 -19.32 11.48
C ARG A 662 -29.72 -18.38 12.48
N GLN A 663 -29.40 -18.51 13.77
CA GLN A 663 -29.97 -17.70 14.86
C GLN A 663 -31.51 -17.70 14.87
N HIS A 664 -32.11 -18.85 14.53
CA HIS A 664 -33.54 -19.12 14.38
C HIS A 664 -34.28 -18.26 13.36
N ARG A 665 -33.58 -17.45 12.56
CA ARG A 665 -34.17 -16.50 11.60
C ARG A 665 -33.98 -16.94 10.15
N ARG A 666 -34.83 -16.44 9.25
CA ARG A 666 -34.62 -16.58 7.80
C ARG A 666 -33.73 -15.47 7.28
N TRP A 667 -32.84 -15.81 6.35
CA TRP A 667 -31.90 -14.89 5.73
C TRP A 667 -32.41 -14.48 4.35
N HIS A 668 -32.46 -13.18 4.10
CA HIS A 668 -32.93 -12.60 2.84
C HIS A 668 -31.91 -11.63 2.29
N ARG A 669 -31.71 -11.64 0.98
CA ARG A 669 -30.96 -10.60 0.30
C ARG A 669 -31.89 -9.47 -0.13
N VAL A 670 -31.43 -8.23 0.00
CA VAL A 670 -32.14 -7.01 -0.37
C VAL A 670 -31.21 -6.09 -1.13
N GLN A 671 -31.66 -5.64 -2.30
CA GLN A 671 -30.99 -4.59 -3.06
C GLN A 671 -31.68 -3.26 -2.79
N LEU A 672 -31.04 -2.39 -2.02
CA LEU A 672 -31.60 -1.11 -1.63
C LEU A 672 -31.13 0.00 -2.57
N GLN A 673 -32.03 0.44 -3.45
CA GLN A 673 -31.76 1.54 -4.38
C GLN A 673 -31.92 2.89 -3.69
N ALA A 674 -30.92 3.76 -3.82
CA ALA A 674 -30.92 5.07 -3.18
C ALA A 674 -32.17 5.91 -3.53
N PRO A 675 -32.63 6.01 -4.80
CA PRO A 675 -33.83 6.79 -5.12
C PRO A 675 -35.10 6.27 -4.42
N LEU A 676 -35.26 4.95 -4.35
CA LEU A 676 -36.38 4.31 -3.65
C LEU A 676 -36.31 4.58 -2.16
N PHE A 677 -35.13 4.38 -1.54
CA PHE A 677 -34.91 4.63 -0.12
C PHE A 677 -35.23 6.08 0.25
N TRP A 678 -34.79 7.06 -0.53
CA TRP A 678 -35.09 8.47 -0.28
C TRP A 678 -36.56 8.82 -0.46
N SER A 679 -37.26 8.15 -1.39
CA SER A 679 -38.72 8.30 -1.51
C SER A 679 -39.44 7.72 -0.30
N TRP A 680 -39.03 6.54 0.16
CA TRP A 680 -39.61 5.85 1.32
C TRP A 680 -39.36 6.60 2.64
N LYS A 681 -38.15 7.13 2.83
CA LYS A 681 -37.81 7.96 4.01
C LYS A 681 -38.70 9.20 4.09
N ARG A 682 -39.01 9.83 2.94
CA ARG A 682 -39.90 11.02 2.89
C ARG A 682 -41.36 10.70 3.19
N SER A 683 -41.80 9.48 2.95
CA SER A 683 -43.13 9.01 3.37
C SER A 683 -43.15 8.53 4.82
N GLU A 684 -42.09 8.76 5.60
CA GLU A 684 -41.95 8.34 7.00
C GLU A 684 -42.15 6.83 7.21
N GLY A 685 -41.86 6.03 6.18
CA GLY A 685 -42.00 4.59 6.24
C GLY A 685 -40.90 3.95 7.09
N MET A 686 -41.26 2.87 7.80
CA MET A 686 -40.31 2.05 8.56
C MET A 686 -39.33 1.33 7.64
N LEU A 687 -38.05 1.23 8.05
CA LEU A 687 -37.01 0.55 7.29
C LEU A 687 -37.27 -0.96 7.21
N SER A 688 -37.68 -1.58 8.30
CA SER A 688 -38.05 -2.99 8.41
C SER A 688 -39.12 -3.37 7.38
N ALA A 689 -40.18 -2.56 7.25
CA ALA A 689 -41.23 -2.76 6.25
C ALA A 689 -40.70 -2.68 4.82
N LEU A 690 -39.78 -1.75 4.53
CA LEU A 690 -39.13 -1.66 3.22
C LEU A 690 -38.27 -2.90 2.92
N LEU A 691 -37.51 -3.38 3.90
CA LEU A 691 -36.67 -4.57 3.74
C LEU A 691 -37.51 -5.82 3.49
N VAL A 692 -38.64 -5.98 4.21
CA VAL A 692 -39.62 -7.05 3.97
C VAL A 692 -40.16 -6.97 2.54
N ALA A 693 -40.59 -5.78 2.12
CA ALA A 693 -41.16 -5.58 0.78
C ALA A 693 -40.16 -5.87 -0.35
N LEU A 694 -38.87 -5.60 -0.11
CA LEU A 694 -37.81 -5.84 -1.09
C LEU A 694 -37.24 -7.26 -1.06
N ALA A 695 -37.49 -8.03 -0.01
CA ALA A 695 -36.95 -9.37 0.16
C ALA A 695 -37.38 -10.29 -1.00
N GLY A 696 -36.41 -10.80 -1.76
CA GLY A 696 -36.68 -11.69 -2.89
C GLY A 696 -37.23 -10.99 -4.14
N THR A 697 -37.25 -9.66 -4.16
CA THR A 697 -37.64 -8.89 -5.36
C THR A 697 -36.45 -8.57 -6.25
N ALA A 698 -36.70 -8.47 -7.56
CA ALA A 698 -35.71 -7.98 -8.52
C ALA A 698 -35.61 -6.44 -8.46
N PRO A 699 -34.44 -5.85 -8.79
CA PRO A 699 -34.25 -4.41 -8.72
C PRO A 699 -35.19 -3.67 -9.68
N LEU A 700 -35.84 -2.61 -9.20
CA LEU A 700 -36.65 -1.72 -10.03
C LEU A 700 -35.79 -1.09 -11.14
N ALA A 701 -36.23 -1.22 -12.40
CA ALA A 701 -35.60 -0.57 -13.54
C ALA A 701 -36.25 0.80 -13.79
N ARG A 702 -35.45 1.77 -14.27
CA ARG A 702 -35.96 3.06 -14.72
C ARG A 702 -36.84 2.82 -15.95
N ARG A 703 -38.16 2.93 -15.82
CA ARG A 703 -39.05 2.93 -17.00
C ARG A 703 -38.59 4.07 -17.90
N GLY A 704 -38.04 3.73 -19.06
CA GLY A 704 -37.86 4.71 -20.13
C GLY A 704 -39.23 5.33 -20.37
N ARG A 705 -39.30 6.67 -20.44
CA ARG A 705 -40.44 7.30 -21.10
C ARG A 705 -40.51 6.63 -22.47
N ALA A 706 -41.48 5.75 -22.67
CA ALA A 706 -41.94 5.46 -24.00
C ALA A 706 -42.25 6.84 -24.58
N ALA A 707 -41.52 7.23 -25.61
CA ALA A 707 -41.96 8.33 -26.44
C ALA A 707 -43.34 7.92 -26.90
N THR A 708 -44.37 8.48 -26.27
CA THR A 708 -45.72 8.49 -26.82
C THR A 708 -45.58 9.21 -28.15
N THR A 709 -45.40 8.44 -29.21
CA THR A 709 -45.88 8.77 -30.54
C THR A 709 -47.39 8.96 -30.40
N ALA A 710 -47.78 10.17 -30.04
CA ALA A 710 -49.12 10.68 -30.30
C ALA A 710 -49.00 11.54 -31.56
N TYR A 711 -49.83 11.16 -32.53
CA TYR A 711 -50.07 11.69 -33.86
C TYR A 711 -49.82 13.20 -34.07
#